data_AF-A0A401KZ29-F1
#
_entry.id   AF-A0A401KZ29-F1
#
_cell.length_a   1.000
_cell.length_b   1.000
_cell.length_c   1.000
_cell.angle_alpha   90.00
_cell.angle_beta   90.00
_cell.angle_gamma   90.00
#
_symmetry.space_group_name_H-M   'P 1'
#
loop_
_entity.id
_entity.type
_entity.pdbx_description
1 polymer ?
#
loop_
_entity_poly.entity_id
_entity_poly.type
_entity_poly.pdbx_seq_one_letter_code
_entity_poly.pdbx_strand_id
1 'polypeptide(L)'
;MASEQPEAGSLADRITKPEESAPAEAPEQTEDIPQTDGAAAQQGGSDLHEPDYTVEVKLSDLQADPNNPLFSVKNFEDLGLDPRILQGLSAMNFRKPSKIQERALPLLLGNPAKNLVGQSQSGTGKTAAFVLNILSRLDLSSEQLQKTPQALILAPTRELARQIVGVIQVMGQFLDGLVIGTAVPADTGARPAKMECSVVVGTPGTVMDMIKRRIMIANKLRVLVLDEADNMLDQQGLGDQCIRVKALLPRDIQVVLFSATFPAHVHEYASKFAPQANEITLQHEELTVEGIKQLYLDCSNDEDKYQTLVNLYGLLTVGSSIIFVKTRASAQEIEKRMVAEGHTVASLTGGIEGSQRDAVIDQFRAGHAKVLITTNVLARGIDVSTVSMVINYDIPEIHQPGARQRQADFQTYLHRIGRTGRFGRVGVSISFVSNREEWEMLNQIQRYFNTNIQRIDTKDWDEVEEIIKKTIKSSRAQLGFRRPTGEGHVTQAGPVIRCPKDAAIRLIVEGGIRSHGIGRSFIGDDGRNSSLVALSPRFPAELQADRNEGSIIRIALGVIVHPQLDPYSFPASSSSIMLVTDTSIKPTSDEATPQSPTTPSSPTHSNSRYSTHIVLTTYPGQSGIDPIPLEWGAPDAKSRGPVVVSRSSALLKRRNAMGAHGGSYSIYNALAIAAGDLEPNFRPDLSNSQPTFNFPWQPAWADKTKIVSMDPWGHDIVNQFRDELSKGWDIRPTMAVTRANMNFAEIAEAVKEGKLEVDGSIVVDSSGEVRVTKVAVEPVWYLPGVAERFGVDEGTLRRTLFEHTGGSYPELITRPDLKIFLPPIGGLTVYIFGPPERVSDENVKLALRIHDECNGSDVFQSDICTCRPYLAFGIREAIREAQSGGSGVVIYFRKEGRALGEVIKYLVYNARKRGGDTADKYFTRTENIAGVRDMRFQALMPDILHWLGIKKIDRMLSMSNMKHDAIVESGIKILERIPIPDEMIPTDSRVEIDAKINAGYFTTGRNVTAEDLAAVRGRGWEKWEDITH
;
A
#
# COMPACT_ATOMS: atom_id res chain seq x y z
N MET A 1 -48.78 -11.30 42.29
CA MET A 1 -49.58 -10.99 41.09
C MET A 1 -49.26 -9.56 40.68
N ALA A 2 -49.55 -9.16 39.43
CA ALA A 2 -49.16 -7.88 38.81
C ALA A 2 -49.70 -6.64 39.59
N SER A 3 -49.23 -5.40 39.37
CA SER A 3 -48.51 -4.82 38.21
C SER A 3 -47.59 -3.62 38.55
N GLU A 4 -46.89 -3.13 37.52
CA GLU A 4 -46.31 -1.78 37.32
C GLU A 4 -44.92 -1.42 37.86
N GLN A 5 -44.13 -0.86 36.93
CA GLN A 5 -42.79 -0.27 37.08
C GLN A 5 -42.91 1.26 36.90
N PRO A 6 -42.04 2.09 37.50
CA PRO A 6 -41.83 3.47 37.06
C PRO A 6 -40.78 3.54 35.95
N GLU A 7 -41.07 4.28 34.88
CA GLU A 7 -40.15 4.50 33.76
C GLU A 7 -38.99 5.45 34.13
N ALA A 8 -37.81 5.19 33.58
CA ALA A 8 -36.66 6.10 33.63
C ALA A 8 -36.57 6.87 32.30
N GLY A 9 -36.89 8.16 32.33
CA GLY A 9 -36.85 9.03 31.15
C GLY A 9 -35.44 9.15 30.55
N SER A 10 -35.34 9.01 29.24
CA SER A 10 -34.07 9.12 28.51
C SER A 10 -33.72 10.59 28.21
N LEU A 11 -32.46 10.85 27.86
CA LEU A 11 -32.01 12.21 27.50
C LEU A 11 -32.57 12.71 26.14
N ALA A 12 -33.35 11.89 25.42
CA ALA A 12 -33.85 12.18 24.08
C ALA A 12 -35.08 13.11 24.03
N ASP A 13 -35.83 13.25 25.13
CA ASP A 13 -37.16 13.91 25.12
C ASP A 13 -37.13 15.44 25.27
N ARG A 14 -35.94 16.07 25.19
CA ARG A 14 -35.78 17.53 25.21
C ARG A 14 -35.42 18.07 23.82
N ILE A 15 -36.43 18.25 22.97
CA ILE A 15 -36.68 19.38 22.04
C ILE A 15 -37.75 18.95 21.00
N THR A 16 -38.93 19.58 21.04
CA THR A 16 -40.06 19.34 20.13
C THR A 16 -40.26 20.48 19.11
N LYS A 17 -40.74 20.14 17.89
CA LYS A 17 -41.21 21.05 16.82
C LYS A 17 -42.68 21.48 17.04
N PRO A 18 -43.22 22.55 16.40
CA PRO A 18 -43.77 22.52 15.00
C PRO A 18 -43.51 23.84 14.18
N GLU A 19 -43.92 24.11 12.92
CA GLU A 19 -44.19 23.37 11.64
C GLU A 19 -44.22 24.39 10.43
N GLU A 20 -44.81 24.02 9.28
CA GLU A 20 -45.04 24.76 7.99
C GLU A 20 -43.84 25.04 7.05
N SER A 21 -43.94 24.90 5.71
CA SER A 21 -44.82 24.07 4.84
C SER A 21 -44.17 23.85 3.44
N ALA A 22 -44.78 22.98 2.61
CA ALA A 22 -44.35 22.42 1.29
C ALA A 22 -44.16 23.49 0.14
N PRO A 23 -43.57 23.20 -1.05
CA PRO A 23 -43.63 21.95 -1.82
C PRO A 23 -42.34 21.44 -2.51
N ALA A 24 -42.47 20.33 -3.25
CA ALA A 24 -41.39 19.58 -3.92
C ALA A 24 -41.37 19.79 -5.45
N GLU A 25 -40.20 19.63 -6.08
CA GLU A 25 -40.09 19.48 -7.54
C GLU A 25 -38.82 18.70 -7.98
N ALA A 26 -38.98 17.93 -9.07
CA ALA A 26 -38.02 17.32 -10.00
C ALA A 26 -36.76 16.52 -9.53
N PRO A 27 -36.46 15.36 -10.18
CA PRO A 27 -35.14 14.73 -10.11
C PRO A 27 -34.19 15.31 -11.19
N GLU A 28 -33.07 15.88 -10.77
CA GLU A 28 -32.00 16.32 -11.71
C GLU A 28 -31.08 15.16 -12.14
N GLN A 29 -30.49 15.35 -13.31
CA GLN A 29 -29.79 14.33 -14.08
C GLN A 29 -28.35 14.16 -13.59
N THR A 30 -27.90 12.91 -13.46
CA THR A 30 -26.49 12.59 -13.24
C THR A 30 -25.72 12.71 -14.56
N GLU A 31 -24.89 13.73 -14.70
CA GLU A 31 -23.88 13.77 -15.77
C GLU A 31 -22.66 12.92 -15.38
N ASP A 32 -22.37 11.90 -16.19
CA ASP A 32 -21.20 11.03 -16.03
C ASP A 32 -19.93 11.74 -16.51
N ILE A 33 -19.02 12.08 -15.58
CA ILE A 33 -17.69 12.59 -15.91
C ILE A 33 -16.73 11.38 -16.10
N PRO A 34 -16.12 11.18 -17.29
CA PRO A 34 -15.30 10.00 -17.56
C PRO A 34 -13.95 10.05 -16.83
N GLN A 35 -13.75 9.09 -15.93
CA GLN A 35 -12.52 8.92 -15.16
C GLN A 35 -11.33 8.51 -16.06
N THR A 36 -10.18 9.16 -15.88
CA THR A 36 -8.99 8.97 -16.75
C THR A 36 -8.18 7.72 -16.37
N ASP A 37 -8.34 6.70 -17.21
CA ASP A 37 -7.79 5.37 -17.03
C ASP A 37 -6.30 5.28 -17.44
N GLY A 38 -5.41 4.90 -16.51
CA GLY A 38 -4.04 4.46 -16.85
C GLY A 38 -2.87 5.08 -16.08
N ALA A 39 -3.09 6.07 -15.22
CA ALA A 39 -2.07 6.50 -14.25
C ALA A 39 -2.04 5.54 -13.05
N ALA A 40 -0.86 5.02 -12.69
CA ALA A 40 -0.70 4.30 -11.44
C ALA A 40 -0.97 5.24 -10.26
N ALA A 41 -1.78 4.82 -9.29
CA ALA A 41 -1.99 5.57 -8.06
C ALA A 41 -0.64 5.84 -7.38
N GLN A 42 -0.43 7.07 -6.87
CA GLN A 42 0.82 7.49 -6.26
C GLN A 42 1.19 6.62 -5.04
N GLN A 43 1.97 5.56 -5.28
CA GLN A 43 2.66 4.79 -4.26
C GLN A 43 4.12 5.23 -4.24
N GLY A 44 4.65 5.50 -3.05
CA GLY A 44 6.05 5.90 -2.88
C GLY A 44 6.99 4.86 -3.48
N GLY A 45 7.93 5.33 -4.31
CA GLY A 45 8.81 4.45 -5.09
C GLY A 45 9.62 3.50 -4.21
N SER A 46 9.28 2.22 -4.27
CA SER A 46 10.15 1.12 -3.88
C SER A 46 11.10 0.82 -5.03
N ASP A 47 12.33 0.41 -4.71
CA ASP A 47 13.23 -0.17 -5.71
C ASP A 47 12.56 -1.39 -6.36
N LEU A 48 12.54 -1.43 -7.70
CA LEU A 48 12.15 -2.62 -8.45
C LEU A 48 13.12 -3.76 -8.11
N HIS A 49 12.68 -4.67 -7.26
CA HIS A 49 13.34 -5.96 -7.05
C HIS A 49 13.04 -6.87 -8.24
N GLU A 50 13.97 -6.91 -9.19
CA GLU A 50 13.95 -7.83 -10.33
C GLU A 50 14.75 -9.10 -10.00
N PRO A 51 14.28 -10.29 -10.41
CA PRO A 51 15.07 -11.52 -10.30
C PRO A 51 16.34 -11.47 -11.15
N ASP A 52 17.32 -12.31 -10.83
CA ASP A 52 18.59 -12.38 -11.55
C ASP A 52 18.49 -13.29 -12.78
N TYR A 53 17.99 -12.70 -13.88
CA TYR A 53 17.93 -13.30 -15.22
C TYR A 53 18.98 -12.71 -16.18
N THR A 54 19.40 -13.52 -17.16
CA THR A 54 20.44 -13.20 -18.14
C THR A 54 19.82 -12.75 -19.46
N VAL A 55 19.97 -11.46 -19.77
CA VAL A 55 19.48 -10.89 -21.04
C VAL A 55 20.50 -11.11 -22.16
N GLU A 56 20.16 -11.97 -23.12
CA GLU A 56 20.93 -12.12 -24.36
C GLU A 56 20.56 -11.01 -25.37
N VAL A 57 21.56 -10.37 -25.94
CA VAL A 57 21.40 -9.35 -26.98
C VAL A 57 22.11 -9.83 -28.24
N LYS A 58 21.35 -10.09 -29.30
CA LYS A 58 21.89 -10.35 -30.65
C LYS A 58 21.75 -9.07 -31.47
N LEU A 59 22.90 -8.46 -31.77
CA LEU A 59 22.94 -7.30 -32.64
C LEU A 59 22.83 -7.73 -34.11
N SER A 60 22.08 -6.99 -34.91
CA SER A 60 21.95 -7.29 -36.34
C SER A 60 23.22 -6.97 -37.16
N ASP A 61 24.13 -6.18 -36.59
CA ASP A 61 25.43 -5.85 -37.18
C ASP A 61 26.58 -6.61 -36.48
N LEU A 62 27.13 -7.61 -37.17
CA LEU A 62 28.29 -8.42 -36.75
C LEU A 62 29.62 -7.64 -36.61
N GLN A 63 29.61 -6.31 -36.77
CA GLN A 63 30.77 -5.42 -36.64
C GLN A 63 30.70 -4.50 -35.40
N ALA A 64 29.66 -4.63 -34.56
CA ALA A 64 29.60 -3.91 -33.29
C ALA A 64 30.60 -4.51 -32.28
N ASP A 65 31.58 -3.71 -31.86
CA ASP A 65 32.58 -4.09 -30.85
C ASP A 65 31.90 -4.59 -29.55
N PRO A 66 32.23 -5.77 -29.02
CA PRO A 66 31.69 -6.24 -27.74
C PRO A 66 32.08 -5.36 -26.54
N ASN A 67 33.06 -4.46 -26.68
CA ASN A 67 33.40 -3.44 -25.67
C ASN A 67 32.69 -2.08 -25.87
N ASN A 68 31.67 -2.01 -26.74
CA ASN A 68 30.96 -0.76 -27.01
C ASN A 68 30.29 -0.20 -25.73
N PRO A 69 30.53 1.07 -25.33
CA PRO A 69 29.99 1.66 -24.10
C PRO A 69 28.45 1.76 -24.04
N LEU A 70 27.72 1.41 -25.10
CA LEU A 70 26.25 1.30 -25.13
C LEU A 70 25.66 0.26 -24.13
N PHE A 71 26.48 -0.53 -23.44
CA PHE A 71 26.02 -1.63 -22.56
C PHE A 71 25.97 -1.30 -21.05
N SER A 72 26.04 -0.04 -20.62
CA SER A 72 26.09 0.31 -19.19
C SER A 72 25.33 1.57 -18.77
N VAL A 73 24.18 1.84 -19.38
CA VAL A 73 23.20 2.83 -18.86
C VAL A 73 22.67 2.30 -17.52
N LYS A 74 22.74 3.12 -16.45
CA LYS A 74 22.23 2.77 -15.11
C LYS A 74 21.17 3.73 -14.59
N ASN A 75 21.08 4.92 -15.16
CA ASN A 75 20.11 5.96 -14.82
C ASN A 75 19.44 6.47 -16.11
N PHE A 76 18.28 7.10 -16.02
CA PHE A 76 17.59 7.61 -17.21
C PHE A 76 18.30 8.83 -17.82
N GLU A 77 19.04 9.58 -16.99
CA GLU A 77 19.85 10.73 -17.36
C GLU A 77 20.98 10.36 -18.33
N ASP A 78 21.53 9.13 -18.21
CA ASP A 78 22.61 8.61 -19.06
C ASP A 78 22.16 8.42 -20.53
N LEU A 79 20.86 8.46 -20.81
CA LEU A 79 20.27 8.25 -22.15
C LEU A 79 20.15 9.54 -22.98
N GLY A 80 20.45 10.72 -22.42
CA GLY A 80 20.38 11.99 -23.15
C GLY A 80 18.96 12.40 -23.57
N LEU A 81 17.97 12.07 -22.75
CA LEU A 81 16.54 12.35 -22.99
C LEU A 81 16.20 13.84 -22.85
N ASP A 82 15.11 14.28 -23.47
CA ASP A 82 14.53 15.62 -23.22
C ASP A 82 14.18 15.77 -21.73
N PRO A 83 14.58 16.86 -21.04
CA PRO A 83 14.28 17.08 -19.63
C PRO A 83 12.80 16.96 -19.26
N ARG A 84 11.89 17.28 -20.19
CA ARG A 84 10.43 17.17 -20.00
C ARG A 84 9.99 15.70 -19.93
N ILE A 85 10.67 14.81 -20.65
CA ILE A 85 10.46 13.36 -20.57
C ILE A 85 11.03 12.80 -19.26
N LEU A 86 12.19 13.28 -18.81
CA LEU A 86 12.75 12.93 -17.49
C LEU A 86 11.81 13.37 -16.34
N GLN A 87 11.17 14.53 -16.47
CA GLN A 87 10.13 14.99 -15.53
C GLN A 87 8.89 14.08 -15.57
N GLY A 88 8.48 13.60 -16.75
CA GLY A 88 7.41 12.61 -16.91
C GLY A 88 7.72 11.27 -16.22
N LEU A 89 8.94 10.74 -16.42
CA LEU A 89 9.43 9.54 -15.73
C LEU A 89 9.46 9.73 -14.20
N SER A 90 9.88 10.92 -13.74
CA SER A 90 9.88 11.29 -12.31
C SER A 90 8.46 11.34 -11.73
N ALA A 91 7.49 11.88 -12.46
CA ALA A 91 6.08 11.89 -12.06
C ALA A 91 5.46 10.47 -11.98
N MET A 92 6.00 9.51 -12.74
CA MET A 92 5.69 8.07 -12.64
C MET A 92 6.48 7.34 -11.54
N ASN A 93 7.28 8.04 -10.73
CA ASN A 93 8.22 7.49 -9.74
C ASN A 93 9.30 6.53 -10.32
N PHE A 94 9.62 6.62 -11.61
CA PHE A 94 10.65 5.79 -12.25
C PHE A 94 12.04 6.37 -11.99
N ARG A 95 12.73 5.85 -10.96
CA ARG A 95 14.07 6.33 -10.53
C ARG A 95 15.23 5.81 -11.36
N LYS A 96 15.11 4.60 -11.91
CA LYS A 96 16.15 3.92 -12.70
C LYS A 96 15.50 2.98 -13.73
N PRO A 97 16.12 2.72 -14.88
CA PRO A 97 15.65 1.73 -15.83
C PRO A 97 15.59 0.31 -15.25
N SER A 98 14.66 -0.51 -15.72
CA SER A 98 14.65 -1.97 -15.50
C SER A 98 15.74 -2.68 -16.31
N LYS A 99 16.11 -3.94 -15.99
CA LYS A 99 17.16 -4.67 -16.74
C LYS A 99 16.86 -4.78 -18.25
N ILE A 100 15.58 -4.90 -18.62
CA ILE A 100 15.17 -4.87 -20.04
C ILE A 100 15.28 -3.47 -20.65
N GLN A 101 15.01 -2.40 -19.88
CA GLN A 101 15.16 -1.01 -20.33
C GLN A 101 16.64 -0.62 -20.48
N GLU A 102 17.52 -1.02 -19.56
CA GLU A 102 18.97 -0.82 -19.65
C GLU A 102 19.55 -1.37 -20.96
N ARG A 103 19.01 -2.50 -21.46
CA ARG A 103 19.45 -3.12 -22.72
C ARG A 103 18.69 -2.61 -23.95
N ALA A 104 17.39 -2.35 -23.83
CA ALA A 104 16.56 -1.94 -24.96
C ALA A 104 16.70 -0.45 -25.31
N LEU A 105 16.78 0.45 -24.32
CA LEU A 105 16.77 1.90 -24.56
C LEU A 105 17.97 2.40 -25.37
N PRO A 106 19.23 1.96 -25.12
CA PRO A 106 20.37 2.35 -25.97
C PRO A 106 20.19 1.92 -27.44
N LEU A 107 19.59 0.75 -27.68
CA LEU A 107 19.33 0.21 -29.02
C LEU A 107 18.14 0.89 -29.72
N LEU A 108 17.12 1.29 -28.95
CA LEU A 108 15.93 1.99 -29.44
C LEU A 108 16.24 3.43 -29.83
N LEU A 109 16.96 4.15 -28.96
CA LEU A 109 17.24 5.58 -29.09
C LEU A 109 18.44 5.88 -30.01
N GLY A 110 19.30 4.89 -30.27
CA GLY A 110 20.47 5.02 -31.13
C GLY A 110 20.16 5.57 -32.54
N ASN A 111 21.13 6.28 -33.12
CA ASN A 111 21.03 6.85 -34.46
C ASN A 111 22.13 6.27 -35.38
N PRO A 112 21.81 5.82 -36.61
CA PRO A 112 20.47 5.76 -37.22
C PRO A 112 19.53 4.79 -36.49
N ALA A 113 18.23 5.04 -36.58
CA ALA A 113 17.21 4.22 -35.93
C ALA A 113 17.26 2.77 -36.45
N LYS A 114 17.24 1.79 -35.53
CA LYS A 114 17.24 0.36 -35.85
C LYS A 114 15.98 -0.32 -35.33
N ASN A 115 15.56 -1.37 -36.04
CA ASN A 115 14.45 -2.21 -35.60
C ASN A 115 14.83 -2.99 -34.32
N LEU A 116 13.85 -3.30 -33.47
CA LEU A 116 14.05 -4.09 -32.25
C LEU A 116 12.96 -5.17 -32.14
N VAL A 117 13.38 -6.38 -31.80
CA VAL A 117 12.51 -7.49 -31.38
C VAL A 117 12.88 -7.85 -29.94
N GLY A 118 11.98 -7.59 -29.00
CA GLY A 118 12.21 -7.75 -27.57
C GLY A 118 11.33 -8.81 -26.92
N GLN A 119 11.94 -9.88 -26.42
CA GLN A 119 11.34 -10.80 -25.47
C GLN A 119 11.56 -10.30 -24.05
N SER A 120 10.47 -10.14 -23.29
CA SER A 120 10.58 -9.92 -21.84
C SER A 120 9.28 -10.31 -21.13
N GLN A 121 9.39 -10.77 -19.88
CA GLN A 121 8.26 -11.17 -19.05
C GLN A 121 7.24 -10.03 -18.86
N SER A 122 6.03 -10.36 -18.39
CA SER A 122 5.01 -9.36 -18.07
C SER A 122 5.36 -8.60 -16.79
N GLY A 123 5.20 -7.27 -16.78
CA GLY A 123 5.51 -6.42 -15.62
C GLY A 123 6.95 -5.89 -15.54
N THR A 124 7.83 -6.20 -16.49
CA THR A 124 9.25 -5.76 -16.53
C THR A 124 9.48 -4.33 -17.07
N GLY A 125 8.41 -3.57 -17.35
CA GLY A 125 8.52 -2.22 -17.88
C GLY A 125 8.63 -2.08 -19.41
N LYS A 126 8.27 -3.12 -20.19
CA LYS A 126 8.23 -3.09 -21.67
C LYS A 126 7.53 -1.84 -22.25
N THR A 127 6.33 -1.53 -21.74
CA THR A 127 5.52 -0.40 -22.21
C THR A 127 6.25 0.93 -22.09
N ALA A 128 6.91 1.16 -20.96
CA ALA A 128 7.70 2.36 -20.76
C ALA A 128 8.90 2.43 -21.72
N ALA A 129 9.53 1.30 -22.07
CA ALA A 129 10.65 1.28 -23.02
C ALA A 129 10.25 1.77 -24.42
N PHE A 130 9.12 1.29 -24.97
CA PHE A 130 8.68 1.71 -26.31
C PHE A 130 8.00 3.09 -26.31
N VAL A 131 7.29 3.47 -25.25
CA VAL A 131 6.73 4.83 -25.12
C VAL A 131 7.86 5.85 -25.05
N LEU A 132 8.92 5.58 -24.29
CA LEU A 132 10.11 6.43 -24.21
C LEU A 132 10.82 6.59 -25.56
N ASN A 133 10.93 5.51 -26.35
CA ASN A 133 11.41 5.60 -27.73
C ASN A 133 10.50 6.48 -28.60
N ILE A 134 9.17 6.31 -28.52
CA ILE A 134 8.24 7.14 -29.28
C ILE A 134 8.40 8.62 -28.95
N LEU A 135 8.32 8.98 -27.66
CA LEU A 135 8.39 10.38 -27.22
C LEU A 135 9.72 11.05 -27.65
N SER A 136 10.82 10.29 -27.63
CA SER A 136 12.15 10.77 -28.07
C SER A 136 12.32 10.89 -29.59
N ARG A 137 11.38 10.36 -30.39
CA ARG A 137 11.41 10.38 -31.87
C ARG A 137 10.42 11.38 -32.49
N LEU A 138 9.50 11.91 -31.69
CA LEU A 138 8.52 12.92 -32.10
C LEU A 138 9.20 14.27 -32.37
N ASP A 139 8.65 14.98 -33.35
CA ASP A 139 8.99 16.37 -33.63
C ASP A 139 7.73 17.22 -33.41
N LEU A 140 7.69 17.94 -32.30
CA LEU A 140 6.54 18.76 -31.89
C LEU A 140 6.78 20.26 -32.15
N SER A 141 7.79 20.60 -32.96
CA SER A 141 8.27 21.97 -33.18
C SER A 141 7.28 22.91 -33.88
N SER A 142 6.22 22.38 -34.49
CA SER A 142 5.17 23.18 -35.15
C SER A 142 3.79 22.53 -35.02
N GLU A 143 2.75 23.36 -34.99
CA GLU A 143 1.34 22.92 -34.91
C GLU A 143 0.97 21.90 -35.99
N GLN A 144 1.53 22.04 -37.20
CA GLN A 144 1.32 21.08 -38.29
C GLN A 144 1.87 19.69 -37.95
N LEU A 145 3.04 19.61 -37.31
CA LEU A 145 3.65 18.34 -36.92
C LEU A 145 2.97 17.72 -35.68
N GLN A 146 2.51 18.57 -34.75
CA GLN A 146 1.69 18.15 -33.60
C GLN A 146 0.38 17.47 -34.05
N LYS A 147 -0.24 17.99 -35.12
CA LYS A 147 -1.46 17.42 -35.75
C LYS A 147 -1.19 16.32 -36.79
N THR A 148 0.05 15.92 -37.02
CA THR A 148 0.40 14.89 -38.02
C THR A 148 0.90 13.61 -37.35
N PRO A 149 0.34 12.42 -37.68
CA PRO A 149 0.78 11.17 -37.09
C PRO A 149 2.26 10.85 -37.38
N GLN A 150 3.05 10.75 -36.32
CA GLN A 150 4.50 10.47 -36.34
C GLN A 150 4.86 9.14 -35.65
N ALA A 151 4.01 8.64 -34.75
CA ALA A 151 4.16 7.30 -34.17
C ALA A 151 2.83 6.53 -34.20
N LEU A 152 2.92 5.20 -34.39
CA LEU A 152 1.78 4.29 -34.38
C LEU A 152 2.07 3.08 -33.47
N ILE A 153 1.15 2.80 -32.56
CA ILE A 153 1.17 1.61 -31.70
C ILE A 153 -0.04 0.74 -32.04
N LEU A 154 0.23 -0.52 -32.38
CA LEU A 154 -0.78 -1.54 -32.61
C LEU A 154 -0.88 -2.46 -31.39
N ALA A 155 -2.11 -2.59 -30.86
CA ALA A 155 -2.44 -3.46 -29.74
C ALA A 155 -3.53 -4.49 -30.13
N PRO A 156 -3.54 -5.69 -29.53
CA PRO A 156 -4.50 -6.76 -29.83
C PRO A 156 -5.92 -6.44 -29.39
N THR A 157 -6.11 -5.60 -28.37
CA THR A 157 -7.42 -5.31 -27.78
C THR A 157 -7.62 -3.82 -27.54
N ARG A 158 -8.88 -3.40 -27.46
CA ARG A 158 -9.26 -2.01 -27.14
C ARG A 158 -8.79 -1.63 -25.73
N GLU A 159 -8.81 -2.58 -24.80
CA GLU A 159 -8.48 -2.36 -23.39
C GLU A 159 -6.97 -2.09 -23.23
N LEU A 160 -6.12 -2.89 -23.90
CA LEU A 160 -4.67 -2.66 -23.90
C LEU A 160 -4.30 -1.37 -24.65
N ALA A 161 -5.02 -1.01 -25.71
CA ALA A 161 -4.85 0.28 -26.37
C ALA A 161 -5.14 1.46 -25.41
N ARG A 162 -6.22 1.41 -24.61
CA ARG A 162 -6.53 2.43 -23.60
C ARG A 162 -5.44 2.52 -22.52
N GLN A 163 -4.97 1.38 -22.02
CA GLN A 163 -3.87 1.35 -21.04
C GLN A 163 -2.59 2.03 -21.58
N ILE A 164 -2.21 1.75 -22.83
CA ILE A 164 -1.04 2.36 -23.47
C ILE A 164 -1.22 3.88 -23.63
N VAL A 165 -2.42 4.35 -23.97
CA VAL A 165 -2.75 5.79 -24.05
C VAL A 165 -2.49 6.49 -22.71
N GLY A 166 -2.97 5.92 -21.60
CA GLY A 166 -2.74 6.49 -20.27
C GLY A 166 -1.25 6.57 -19.90
N VAL A 167 -0.44 5.57 -20.27
CA VAL A 167 1.02 5.61 -20.07
C VAL A 167 1.68 6.74 -20.88
N ILE A 168 1.27 6.94 -22.14
CA ILE A 168 1.79 8.03 -22.98
C ILE A 168 1.37 9.39 -22.41
N GLN A 169 0.13 9.54 -21.94
CA GLN A 169 -0.37 10.77 -21.32
C GLN A 169 0.48 11.17 -20.13
N VAL A 170 0.75 10.26 -19.17
CA VAL A 170 1.53 10.61 -17.97
C VAL A 170 3.01 10.81 -18.28
N MET A 171 3.63 9.96 -19.11
CA MET A 171 5.05 10.08 -19.44
C MET A 171 5.35 11.30 -20.33
N GLY A 172 4.40 11.69 -21.17
CA GLY A 172 4.49 12.82 -22.09
C GLY A 172 3.83 14.11 -21.60
N GLN A 173 3.30 14.18 -20.37
CA GLN A 173 2.47 15.30 -19.89
C GLN A 173 3.16 16.67 -19.94
N PHE A 174 4.50 16.70 -19.94
CA PHE A 174 5.31 17.92 -20.00
C PHE A 174 5.78 18.27 -21.43
N LEU A 175 5.38 17.50 -22.46
CA LEU A 175 5.72 17.78 -23.86
C LEU A 175 4.64 18.65 -24.52
N ASP A 176 4.93 19.93 -24.65
CA ASP A 176 4.04 20.91 -25.29
C ASP A 176 3.64 20.45 -26.70
N GLY A 177 2.33 20.42 -26.97
CA GLY A 177 1.78 20.02 -28.27
C GLY A 177 1.72 18.52 -28.53
N LEU A 178 1.98 17.66 -27.54
CA LEU A 178 1.74 16.22 -27.67
C LEU A 178 0.23 15.93 -27.78
N VAL A 179 -0.21 15.45 -28.93
CA VAL A 179 -1.61 15.04 -29.15
C VAL A 179 -1.67 13.53 -29.40
N ILE A 180 -2.56 12.83 -28.69
CA ILE A 180 -2.71 11.37 -28.73
C ILE A 180 -4.09 11.01 -29.28
N GLY A 181 -4.12 10.23 -30.37
CA GLY A 181 -5.36 9.75 -31.00
C GLY A 181 -5.58 8.26 -30.81
N THR A 182 -6.84 7.86 -30.70
CA THR A 182 -7.23 6.45 -30.53
C THR A 182 -7.94 5.90 -31.76
N ALA A 183 -7.44 4.78 -32.29
CA ALA A 183 -7.98 4.09 -33.46
C ALA A 183 -8.48 2.69 -33.07
N VAL A 184 -9.55 2.66 -32.25
CA VAL A 184 -10.23 1.46 -31.78
C VAL A 184 -11.67 1.43 -32.31
N PRO A 185 -12.37 0.27 -32.36
CA PRO A 185 -13.78 0.24 -32.73
C PRO A 185 -14.61 1.15 -31.80
N ALA A 186 -15.50 1.94 -32.38
CA ALA A 186 -16.38 2.85 -31.66
C ALA A 186 -17.84 2.45 -31.90
N ASP A 187 -18.65 2.44 -30.84
CA ASP A 187 -20.05 2.02 -30.87
C ASP A 187 -20.98 3.09 -31.50
N THR A 188 -20.45 4.28 -31.80
CA THR A 188 -21.18 5.41 -32.38
C THR A 188 -21.10 5.44 -33.91
N GLY A 189 -22.25 5.42 -34.60
CA GLY A 189 -22.37 5.50 -36.06
C GLY A 189 -22.00 6.85 -36.72
N ALA A 190 -21.24 7.71 -36.02
CA ALA A 190 -20.75 8.98 -36.55
C ALA A 190 -19.63 8.76 -37.59
N ARG A 191 -19.54 9.63 -38.61
CA ARG A 191 -18.39 9.62 -39.53
C ARG A 191 -17.16 10.14 -38.77
N PRO A 192 -16.03 9.42 -38.72
CA PRO A 192 -14.86 9.89 -38.00
C PRO A 192 -14.30 11.18 -38.59
N ALA A 193 -13.95 12.13 -37.73
CA ALA A 193 -13.16 13.30 -38.10
C ALA A 193 -11.74 12.87 -38.54
N LYS A 194 -11.00 13.76 -39.22
CA LYS A 194 -9.58 13.52 -39.53
C LYS A 194 -8.79 13.27 -38.24
N MET A 195 -7.84 12.34 -38.31
CA MET A 195 -6.98 11.99 -37.20
C MET A 195 -5.83 13.02 -37.07
N GLU A 196 -6.11 14.12 -36.37
CA GLU A 196 -5.16 15.21 -36.13
C GLU A 196 -4.42 15.01 -34.80
N CYS A 197 -3.40 14.15 -34.78
CA CYS A 197 -2.61 13.85 -33.58
C CYS A 197 -1.17 13.43 -33.93
N SER A 198 -0.27 13.48 -32.95
CA SER A 198 1.16 13.13 -33.11
C SER A 198 1.41 11.63 -32.90
N VAL A 199 0.67 11.00 -32.00
CA VAL A 199 0.76 9.56 -31.68
C VAL A 199 -0.61 8.91 -31.86
N VAL A 200 -0.67 7.78 -32.57
CA VAL A 200 -1.88 6.95 -32.71
C VAL A 200 -1.70 5.63 -31.97
N VAL A 201 -2.69 5.25 -31.14
CA VAL A 201 -2.79 3.92 -30.52
C VAL A 201 -4.07 3.25 -30.98
N GLY A 202 -4.03 2.01 -31.46
CA GLY A 202 -5.23 1.38 -32.00
C GLY A 202 -5.13 -0.11 -32.29
N THR A 203 -6.25 -0.68 -32.74
CA THR A 203 -6.30 -2.06 -33.23
C THR A 203 -6.07 -2.12 -34.74
N PRO A 204 -5.47 -3.20 -35.29
CA PRO A 204 -5.03 -3.24 -36.69
C PRO A 204 -6.15 -3.02 -37.70
N GLY A 205 -7.33 -3.58 -37.45
CA GLY A 205 -8.49 -3.45 -38.34
C GLY A 205 -8.95 -2.01 -38.49
N THR A 206 -9.10 -1.29 -37.38
CA THR A 206 -9.54 0.12 -37.37
C THR A 206 -8.46 1.04 -37.94
N VAL A 207 -7.19 0.85 -37.57
CA VAL A 207 -6.08 1.63 -38.15
C VAL A 207 -5.99 1.42 -39.68
N MET A 208 -6.10 0.18 -40.15
CA MET A 208 -6.10 -0.13 -41.59
C MET A 208 -7.27 0.55 -42.32
N ASP A 209 -8.47 0.57 -41.74
CA ASP A 209 -9.63 1.24 -42.34
C ASP A 209 -9.46 2.77 -42.36
N MET A 210 -8.99 3.38 -41.26
CA MET A 210 -8.72 4.81 -41.18
C MET A 210 -7.67 5.29 -42.19
N ILE A 211 -6.59 4.52 -42.41
CA ILE A 211 -5.58 4.84 -43.43
C ILE A 211 -6.19 4.72 -44.84
N LYS A 212 -6.93 3.63 -45.13
CA LYS A 212 -7.57 3.43 -46.45
C LYS A 212 -8.60 4.51 -46.78
N ARG A 213 -9.38 4.96 -45.79
CA ARG A 213 -10.37 6.05 -45.92
C ARG A 213 -9.74 7.44 -45.94
N ARG A 214 -8.40 7.56 -45.82
CA ARG A 214 -7.65 8.82 -45.70
C ARG A 214 -8.08 9.69 -44.51
N ILE A 215 -8.58 9.04 -43.46
CA ILE A 215 -8.91 9.64 -42.17
C ILE A 215 -7.62 9.88 -41.38
N MET A 216 -6.70 8.91 -41.44
CA MET A 216 -5.34 9.00 -40.92
C MET A 216 -4.34 9.10 -42.08
N ILE A 217 -3.40 10.04 -42.00
CA ILE A 217 -2.31 10.17 -42.97
C ILE A 217 -1.04 9.54 -42.38
N ALA A 218 -0.57 8.44 -42.99
CA ALA A 218 0.53 7.63 -42.47
C ALA A 218 1.94 8.02 -42.98
N ASN A 219 2.05 9.00 -43.88
CA ASN A 219 3.28 9.29 -44.63
C ASN A 219 4.43 9.94 -43.84
N LYS A 220 4.19 10.32 -42.57
CA LYS A 220 5.19 10.92 -41.66
C LYS A 220 5.47 10.06 -40.42
N LEU A 221 4.94 8.84 -40.37
CA LEU A 221 5.23 7.88 -39.31
C LEU A 221 6.71 7.48 -39.31
N ARG A 222 7.38 7.70 -38.18
CA ARG A 222 8.80 7.39 -37.92
C ARG A 222 8.97 6.11 -37.10
N VAL A 223 7.97 5.77 -36.27
CA VAL A 223 8.00 4.59 -35.38
C VAL A 223 6.69 3.80 -35.49
N LEU A 224 6.81 2.49 -35.63
CA LEU A 224 5.74 1.50 -35.50
C LEU A 224 6.06 0.57 -34.33
N VAL A 225 5.15 0.48 -33.36
CA VAL A 225 5.22 -0.49 -32.26
C VAL A 225 4.14 -1.56 -32.42
N LEU A 226 4.52 -2.82 -32.20
CA LEU A 226 3.61 -3.95 -32.03
C LEU A 226 3.80 -4.53 -30.63
N ASP A 227 2.79 -4.37 -29.76
CA ASP A 227 2.81 -4.91 -28.39
C ASP A 227 1.99 -6.22 -28.29
N GLU A 228 2.34 -7.07 -27.32
CA GLU A 228 1.86 -8.46 -27.18
C GLU A 228 1.83 -9.22 -28.53
N ALA A 229 2.96 -9.24 -29.25
CA ALA A 229 3.00 -9.80 -30.61
C ALA A 229 2.65 -11.31 -30.71
N ASP A 230 2.74 -12.08 -29.62
CA ASP A 230 2.16 -13.43 -29.54
C ASP A 230 0.63 -13.41 -29.64
N ASN A 231 -0.03 -12.57 -28.84
CA ASN A 231 -1.48 -12.34 -28.87
C ASN A 231 -1.97 -11.87 -30.27
N MET A 232 -1.17 -11.05 -30.95
CA MET A 232 -1.47 -10.56 -32.30
C MET A 232 -1.55 -11.67 -33.37
N LEU A 233 -0.89 -12.81 -33.14
CA LEU A 233 -0.88 -13.94 -34.08
C LEU A 233 -1.85 -15.05 -33.69
N ASP A 234 -2.05 -15.27 -32.38
CA ASP A 234 -3.05 -16.21 -31.86
C ASP A 234 -4.48 -15.83 -32.29
N GLN A 235 -4.76 -14.53 -32.46
CA GLN A 235 -6.05 -14.04 -32.93
C GLN A 235 -6.20 -14.13 -34.45
N GLN A 236 -7.20 -14.89 -34.90
CA GLN A 236 -7.44 -15.19 -36.32
C GLN A 236 -7.53 -13.92 -37.19
N GLY A 237 -6.49 -13.70 -38.01
CA GLY A 237 -6.40 -12.62 -38.99
C GLY A 237 -5.81 -11.30 -38.49
N LEU A 238 -5.47 -11.13 -37.21
CA LEU A 238 -4.84 -9.89 -36.72
C LEU A 238 -3.40 -9.72 -37.22
N GLY A 239 -2.61 -10.80 -37.26
CA GLY A 239 -1.25 -10.79 -37.81
C GLY A 239 -1.18 -10.34 -39.27
N ASP A 240 -2.13 -10.81 -40.10
CA ASP A 240 -2.28 -10.39 -41.50
C ASP A 240 -2.70 -8.93 -41.61
N GLN A 241 -3.62 -8.47 -40.76
CA GLN A 241 -4.00 -7.05 -40.70
C GLN A 241 -2.79 -6.18 -40.36
N CYS A 242 -1.93 -6.59 -39.44
CA CYS A 242 -0.70 -5.87 -39.11
C CYS A 242 0.28 -5.79 -40.29
N ILE A 243 0.51 -6.91 -41.00
CA ILE A 243 1.34 -6.90 -42.23
C ILE A 243 0.76 -5.92 -43.25
N ARG A 244 -0.58 -5.89 -43.41
CA ARG A 244 -1.28 -4.97 -44.32
C ARG A 244 -1.21 -3.52 -43.86
N VAL A 245 -1.22 -3.24 -42.55
CA VAL A 245 -0.96 -1.90 -42.00
C VAL A 245 0.46 -1.49 -42.32
N LYS A 246 1.47 -2.31 -41.98
CA LYS A 246 2.90 -2.04 -42.26
C LYS A 246 3.14 -1.72 -43.74
N ALA A 247 2.49 -2.44 -44.66
CA ALA A 247 2.60 -2.22 -46.10
C ALA A 247 2.07 -0.85 -46.60
N LEU A 248 1.34 -0.10 -45.76
CA LEU A 248 0.84 1.25 -46.05
C LEU A 248 1.72 2.36 -45.43
N LEU A 249 2.77 2.02 -44.69
CA LEU A 249 3.64 2.97 -43.98
C LEU A 249 4.95 3.24 -44.77
N PRO A 250 5.76 4.25 -44.37
CA PRO A 250 7.09 4.49 -44.94
C PRO A 250 8.03 3.29 -44.82
N ARG A 251 8.99 3.16 -45.74
CA ARG A 251 9.92 2.02 -45.80
C ARG A 251 11.06 2.10 -44.77
N ASP A 252 11.36 3.32 -44.34
CA ASP A 252 12.40 3.74 -43.39
C ASP A 252 11.88 3.85 -41.94
N ILE A 253 10.65 3.39 -41.68
CA ILE A 253 10.04 3.38 -40.36
C ILE A 253 10.78 2.44 -39.40
N GLN A 254 11.05 2.91 -38.18
CA GLN A 254 11.57 2.06 -37.11
C GLN A 254 10.46 1.12 -36.63
N VAL A 255 10.67 -0.20 -36.75
CA VAL A 255 9.76 -1.23 -36.26
C VAL A 255 10.25 -1.79 -34.93
N VAL A 256 9.42 -1.70 -33.91
CA VAL A 256 9.66 -2.22 -32.57
C VAL A 256 8.58 -3.26 -32.25
N LEU A 257 8.98 -4.46 -31.87
CA LEU A 257 8.08 -5.57 -31.57
C LEU A 257 8.41 -6.10 -30.18
N PHE A 258 7.41 -6.16 -29.30
CA PHE A 258 7.53 -6.73 -27.96
C PHE A 258 6.57 -7.91 -27.77
N SER A 259 7.04 -8.96 -27.10
CA SER A 259 6.21 -10.10 -26.70
C SER A 259 6.70 -10.71 -25.39
N ALA A 260 5.81 -11.42 -24.68
CA ALA A 260 6.18 -12.26 -23.55
C ALA A 260 6.80 -13.59 -24.00
N THR A 261 6.33 -14.13 -25.13
CA THR A 261 6.76 -15.43 -25.65
C THR A 261 7.16 -15.36 -27.13
N PHE A 262 8.15 -16.15 -27.53
CA PHE A 262 8.62 -16.27 -28.91
C PHE A 262 8.57 -17.73 -29.38
N PRO A 263 7.37 -18.32 -29.58
CA PRO A 263 7.24 -19.56 -30.34
C PRO A 263 7.76 -19.38 -31.77
N ALA A 264 8.07 -20.49 -32.45
CA ALA A 264 8.63 -20.47 -33.80
C ALA A 264 7.84 -19.60 -34.80
N HIS A 265 6.51 -19.61 -34.74
CA HIS A 265 5.66 -18.82 -35.62
C HIS A 265 5.73 -17.30 -35.31
N VAL A 266 5.91 -16.89 -34.05
CA VAL A 266 6.16 -15.48 -33.67
C VAL A 266 7.55 -15.07 -34.14
N HIS A 267 8.56 -15.93 -34.01
CA HIS A 267 9.92 -15.65 -34.50
C HIS A 267 9.94 -15.47 -36.03
N GLU A 268 9.28 -16.37 -36.78
CA GLU A 268 9.10 -16.25 -38.22
C GLU A 268 8.35 -14.98 -38.63
N TYR A 269 7.30 -14.62 -37.89
CA TYR A 269 6.55 -13.41 -38.12
C TYR A 269 7.39 -12.16 -37.84
N ALA A 270 8.07 -12.11 -36.70
CA ALA A 270 8.95 -11.02 -36.31
C ALA A 270 10.08 -10.81 -37.33
N SER A 271 10.68 -11.88 -37.84
CA SER A 271 11.69 -11.84 -38.91
C SER A 271 11.18 -11.18 -40.20
N LYS A 272 9.90 -11.42 -40.55
CA LYS A 272 9.22 -10.81 -41.72
C LYS A 272 8.74 -9.38 -41.42
N PHE A 273 8.32 -9.11 -40.19
CA PHE A 273 7.71 -7.86 -39.75
C PHE A 273 8.73 -6.78 -39.36
N ALA A 274 9.88 -7.17 -38.82
CA ALA A 274 10.98 -6.30 -38.39
C ALA A 274 12.32 -6.83 -38.95
N PRO A 275 12.56 -6.74 -40.27
CA PRO A 275 13.80 -7.23 -40.87
C PRO A 275 15.02 -6.49 -40.32
N GLN A 276 16.14 -7.20 -40.16
CA GLN A 276 17.40 -6.67 -39.61
C GLN A 276 17.26 -6.03 -38.21
N ALA A 277 16.28 -6.47 -37.42
CA ALA A 277 16.14 -6.04 -36.04
C ALA A 277 17.28 -6.55 -35.16
N ASN A 278 17.65 -5.74 -34.16
CA ASN A 278 18.35 -6.26 -32.99
C ASN A 278 17.35 -7.14 -32.22
N GLU A 279 17.80 -8.29 -31.73
CA GLU A 279 16.98 -9.19 -30.91
C GLU A 279 17.46 -9.14 -29.46
N ILE A 280 16.52 -9.01 -28.54
CA ILE A 280 16.73 -9.20 -27.10
C ILE A 280 15.93 -10.43 -26.69
N THR A 281 16.60 -11.48 -26.26
CA THR A 281 15.98 -12.76 -25.86
C THR A 281 16.31 -13.11 -24.41
N LEU A 282 15.36 -13.76 -23.73
CA LEU A 282 15.58 -14.37 -22.42
C LEU A 282 15.92 -15.85 -22.61
N GLN A 283 16.79 -16.41 -21.77
CA GLN A 283 17.03 -17.85 -21.80
C GLN A 283 15.77 -18.62 -21.38
N HIS A 284 15.54 -19.78 -21.98
CA HIS A 284 14.27 -20.51 -21.83
C HIS A 284 14.03 -21.02 -20.40
N GLU A 285 15.13 -21.25 -19.65
CA GLU A 285 15.12 -21.66 -18.24
C GLU A 285 14.64 -20.54 -17.29
N GLU A 286 14.64 -19.28 -17.76
CA GLU A 286 14.29 -18.08 -16.98
C GLU A 286 12.89 -17.52 -17.32
N LEU A 287 12.03 -18.30 -18.00
CA LEU A 287 10.68 -17.85 -18.38
C LEU A 287 9.65 -17.87 -17.24
N THR A 288 9.95 -18.54 -16.14
CA THR A 288 9.09 -18.54 -14.95
C THR A 288 9.19 -17.22 -14.20
N VAL A 289 8.04 -16.66 -13.80
CA VAL A 289 8.01 -15.49 -12.92
C VAL A 289 8.40 -15.93 -11.50
N GLU A 290 9.67 -15.72 -11.13
CA GLU A 290 10.12 -15.87 -9.74
C GLU A 290 9.27 -14.97 -8.83
N GLY A 291 8.49 -15.60 -7.94
CA GLY A 291 7.48 -14.92 -7.13
C GLY A 291 6.05 -15.44 -7.32
N ILE A 292 5.75 -16.25 -8.34
CA ILE A 292 4.43 -16.91 -8.44
C ILE A 292 4.55 -18.35 -7.95
N LYS A 293 3.98 -18.66 -6.78
CA LYS A 293 3.85 -20.03 -6.29
C LYS A 293 2.73 -20.73 -7.04
N GLN A 294 3.07 -21.82 -7.71
CA GLN A 294 2.14 -22.61 -8.52
C GLN A 294 1.72 -23.86 -7.75
N LEU A 295 0.42 -24.01 -7.55
CA LEU A 295 -0.24 -25.11 -6.83
C LEU A 295 -1.26 -25.79 -7.75
N TYR A 296 -1.62 -27.04 -7.45
CA TYR A 296 -2.79 -27.66 -8.06
C TYR A 296 -3.62 -28.47 -7.07
N LEU A 297 -4.94 -28.46 -7.28
CA LEU A 297 -5.92 -29.24 -6.54
C LEU A 297 -6.43 -30.38 -7.45
N ASP A 298 -6.50 -31.56 -6.86
CA ASP A 298 -6.91 -32.80 -7.51
C ASP A 298 -8.38 -33.06 -7.16
N CYS A 299 -9.26 -32.90 -8.16
CA CYS A 299 -10.70 -32.98 -8.02
C CYS A 299 -11.22 -34.28 -8.65
N SER A 300 -12.26 -34.85 -8.07
CA SER A 300 -12.84 -36.14 -8.49
C SER A 300 -13.64 -36.05 -9.79
N ASN A 301 -14.20 -34.86 -10.09
CA ASN A 301 -15.01 -34.53 -11.26
C ASN A 301 -15.25 -33.00 -11.32
N ASP A 302 -16.04 -32.52 -12.28
CA ASP A 302 -16.30 -31.08 -12.48
C ASP A 302 -17.27 -30.45 -11.46
N GLU A 303 -18.08 -31.23 -10.74
CA GLU A 303 -18.88 -30.73 -9.61
C GLU A 303 -18.00 -30.60 -8.36
N ASP A 304 -17.07 -31.54 -8.16
CA ASP A 304 -16.05 -31.47 -7.11
C ASP A 304 -15.09 -30.28 -7.31
N LYS A 305 -14.81 -29.86 -8.56
CA LYS A 305 -14.17 -28.57 -8.85
C LYS A 305 -14.94 -27.39 -8.26
N TYR A 306 -16.28 -27.35 -8.38
CA TYR A 306 -17.08 -26.28 -7.79
C TYR A 306 -17.05 -26.34 -6.26
N GLN A 307 -17.25 -27.51 -5.65
CA GLN A 307 -17.20 -27.63 -4.19
C GLN A 307 -15.82 -27.24 -3.62
N THR A 308 -14.75 -27.62 -4.32
CA THR A 308 -13.37 -27.21 -4.03
C THR A 308 -13.20 -25.70 -4.14
N LEU A 309 -13.82 -25.03 -5.13
CA LEU A 309 -13.82 -23.58 -5.27
C LEU A 309 -14.47 -22.88 -4.07
N VAL A 310 -15.64 -23.36 -3.64
CA VAL A 310 -16.39 -22.80 -2.50
C VAL A 310 -15.60 -22.93 -1.21
N ASN A 311 -15.10 -24.14 -0.92
CA ASN A 311 -14.30 -24.40 0.27
C ASN A 311 -13.05 -23.50 0.29
N LEU A 312 -12.39 -23.34 -0.86
CA LEU A 312 -11.25 -22.44 -1.04
C LEU A 312 -11.62 -20.97 -0.73
N TYR A 313 -12.78 -20.47 -1.16
CA TYR A 313 -13.22 -19.10 -0.82
C TYR A 313 -13.69 -18.96 0.64
N GLY A 314 -14.23 -20.01 1.26
CA GLY A 314 -14.65 -20.00 2.66
C GLY A 314 -13.50 -19.86 3.66
N LEU A 315 -12.28 -20.28 3.27
CA LEU A 315 -11.07 -20.24 4.10
C LEU A 315 -10.22 -18.98 3.88
N LEU A 316 -10.56 -18.13 2.89
CA LEU A 316 -9.66 -17.11 2.38
C LEU A 316 -10.21 -15.69 2.50
N THR A 317 -9.71 -14.94 3.49
CA THR A 317 -9.84 -13.47 3.59
C THR A 317 -8.92 -12.72 2.61
N VAL A 318 -8.78 -13.26 1.39
CA VAL A 318 -7.76 -12.86 0.41
C VAL A 318 -8.18 -11.61 -0.38
N GLY A 319 -7.19 -10.95 -0.99
CA GLY A 319 -7.41 -9.82 -1.90
C GLY A 319 -8.13 -10.24 -3.18
N SER A 320 -8.17 -9.35 -4.17
CA SER A 320 -8.88 -9.65 -5.43
C SER A 320 -8.31 -10.89 -6.12
N SER A 321 -9.19 -11.64 -6.78
CA SER A 321 -8.87 -12.91 -7.44
C SER A 321 -9.48 -12.99 -8.84
N ILE A 322 -8.82 -13.74 -9.74
CA ILE A 322 -9.32 -13.99 -11.10
C ILE A 322 -9.48 -15.50 -11.30
N ILE A 323 -10.66 -15.91 -11.77
CA ILE A 323 -10.99 -17.30 -12.11
C ILE A 323 -11.09 -17.43 -13.62
N PHE A 324 -10.21 -18.25 -14.20
CA PHE A 324 -10.22 -18.55 -15.63
C PHE A 324 -10.96 -19.84 -15.95
N VAL A 325 -11.97 -19.74 -16.82
CA VAL A 325 -12.82 -20.84 -17.29
C VAL A 325 -12.77 -21.00 -18.81
N LYS A 326 -13.13 -22.17 -19.31
CA LYS A 326 -13.08 -22.54 -20.73
C LYS A 326 -14.28 -22.00 -21.52
N THR A 327 -15.49 -22.03 -20.96
CA THR A 327 -16.72 -21.68 -21.69
C THR A 327 -17.51 -20.55 -21.04
N ARG A 328 -18.35 -19.87 -21.83
CA ARG A 328 -19.25 -18.82 -21.31
C ARG A 328 -20.33 -19.37 -20.39
N ALA A 329 -20.82 -20.59 -20.67
CA ALA A 329 -21.81 -21.27 -19.84
C ALA A 329 -21.22 -21.62 -18.45
N SER A 330 -19.97 -22.10 -18.42
CA SER A 330 -19.23 -22.33 -17.17
C SER A 330 -19.08 -21.05 -16.35
N ALA A 331 -18.78 -19.92 -17.00
CA ALA A 331 -18.67 -18.63 -16.32
C ALA A 331 -19.97 -18.22 -15.63
N GLN A 332 -21.09 -18.30 -16.36
CA GLN A 332 -22.43 -17.92 -15.88
C GLN A 332 -22.92 -18.82 -14.74
N GLU A 333 -22.67 -20.14 -14.80
CA GLU A 333 -23.11 -21.04 -13.74
C GLU A 333 -22.28 -20.86 -12.45
N ILE A 334 -20.96 -20.69 -12.55
CA ILE A 334 -20.11 -20.42 -11.38
C ILE A 334 -20.46 -19.06 -10.76
N GLU A 335 -20.66 -18.02 -11.58
CA GLU A 335 -21.12 -16.69 -11.13
C GLU A 335 -22.43 -16.79 -10.33
N LYS A 336 -23.46 -17.42 -10.91
CA LYS A 336 -24.76 -17.60 -10.29
C LYS A 336 -24.68 -18.33 -8.94
N ARG A 337 -23.90 -19.41 -8.87
CA ARG A 337 -23.77 -20.21 -7.63
C ARG A 337 -22.97 -19.45 -6.56
N MET A 338 -21.84 -18.82 -6.91
CA MET A 338 -21.05 -18.02 -5.97
C MET A 338 -21.80 -16.78 -5.44
N VAL A 339 -22.63 -16.14 -6.27
CA VAL A 339 -23.50 -15.02 -5.83
C VAL A 339 -24.59 -15.52 -4.87
N ALA A 340 -25.16 -16.71 -5.10
CA ALA A 340 -26.14 -17.31 -4.19
C ALA A 340 -25.54 -17.66 -2.80
N GLU A 341 -24.23 -17.88 -2.73
CA GLU A 341 -23.46 -18.09 -1.49
C GLU A 341 -22.98 -16.77 -0.85
N GLY A 342 -23.29 -15.62 -1.45
CA GLY A 342 -23.02 -14.29 -0.90
C GLY A 342 -21.71 -13.65 -1.35
N HIS A 343 -21.00 -14.22 -2.32
CA HIS A 343 -19.77 -13.63 -2.86
C HIS A 343 -20.06 -12.49 -3.85
N THR A 344 -19.30 -11.39 -3.73
CA THR A 344 -19.31 -10.28 -4.71
C THR A 344 -18.48 -10.65 -5.94
N VAL A 345 -19.15 -11.15 -6.98
CA VAL A 345 -18.55 -11.65 -8.22
C VAL A 345 -18.85 -10.71 -9.39
N ALA A 346 -17.87 -10.54 -10.28
CA ALA A 346 -18.02 -9.95 -11.60
C ALA A 346 -17.68 -11.00 -12.67
N SER A 347 -18.37 -10.99 -13.81
CA SER A 347 -18.18 -11.96 -14.89
C SER A 347 -17.95 -11.26 -16.21
N LEU A 348 -16.86 -11.62 -16.89
CA LEU A 348 -16.52 -11.04 -18.18
C LEU A 348 -16.14 -12.12 -19.20
N THR A 349 -17.02 -12.33 -20.17
CA THR A 349 -16.83 -13.28 -21.27
C THR A 349 -16.88 -12.58 -22.62
N GLY A 350 -16.44 -13.27 -23.68
CA GLY A 350 -16.52 -12.72 -25.03
C GLY A 350 -17.97 -12.47 -25.46
N GLY A 351 -18.20 -11.43 -26.28
CA GLY A 351 -19.54 -11.08 -26.76
C GLY A 351 -20.33 -10.13 -25.85
N ILE A 352 -19.75 -9.67 -24.75
CA ILE A 352 -20.23 -8.48 -24.01
C ILE A 352 -19.85 -7.23 -24.81
N GLU A 353 -20.76 -6.25 -24.90
CA GLU A 353 -20.54 -4.98 -25.61
C GLU A 353 -19.47 -4.10 -24.93
N GLY A 354 -18.86 -3.18 -25.69
CA GLY A 354 -17.70 -2.39 -25.23
C GLY A 354 -17.93 -1.60 -23.94
N SER A 355 -19.09 -0.94 -23.84
CA SER A 355 -19.49 -0.14 -22.66
C SER A 355 -19.72 -1.01 -21.42
N GLN A 356 -20.44 -2.12 -21.55
CA GLN A 356 -20.67 -3.07 -20.45
C GLN A 356 -19.35 -3.71 -19.98
N ARG A 357 -18.44 -3.98 -20.91
CA ARG A 357 -17.12 -4.53 -20.63
C ARG A 357 -16.26 -3.60 -19.78
N ASP A 358 -16.30 -2.29 -20.07
CA ASP A 358 -15.58 -1.28 -19.30
C ASP A 358 -16.14 -1.21 -17.87
N ALA A 359 -17.47 -1.09 -17.71
CA ALA A 359 -18.12 -1.02 -16.40
C ALA A 359 -17.83 -2.23 -15.47
N VAL A 360 -17.78 -3.45 -16.02
CA VAL A 360 -17.44 -4.67 -15.25
C VAL A 360 -15.98 -4.67 -14.78
N ILE A 361 -15.06 -4.17 -15.61
CA ILE A 361 -13.64 -4.03 -15.25
C ILE A 361 -13.47 -2.96 -14.15
N ASP A 362 -14.20 -1.86 -14.24
CA ASP A 362 -14.11 -0.77 -13.26
C ASP A 362 -14.71 -1.15 -11.90
N GLN A 363 -15.80 -1.92 -11.87
CA GLN A 363 -16.33 -2.51 -10.62
C GLN A 363 -15.30 -3.43 -9.92
N PHE A 364 -14.51 -4.18 -10.69
CA PHE A 364 -13.44 -5.03 -10.15
C PHE A 364 -12.22 -4.21 -9.69
N ARG A 365 -11.82 -3.16 -10.43
CA ARG A 365 -10.75 -2.23 -10.06
C ARG A 365 -11.07 -1.43 -8.78
N ALA A 366 -12.28 -0.91 -8.68
CA ALA A 366 -12.79 -0.21 -7.50
C ALA A 366 -12.97 -1.14 -6.28
N GLY A 367 -12.89 -2.46 -6.49
CA GLY A 367 -12.99 -3.46 -5.44
C GLY A 367 -14.42 -3.74 -4.95
N HIS A 368 -15.44 -3.29 -5.71
CA HIS A 368 -16.85 -3.64 -5.49
C HIS A 368 -17.09 -5.12 -5.76
N ALA A 369 -16.42 -5.69 -6.76
CA ALA A 369 -16.28 -7.13 -6.93
C ALA A 369 -14.88 -7.60 -6.44
N LYS A 370 -14.84 -8.70 -5.70
CA LYS A 370 -13.59 -9.33 -5.22
C LYS A 370 -13.12 -10.48 -6.10
N VAL A 371 -14.04 -11.07 -6.85
CA VAL A 371 -13.80 -12.20 -7.75
C VAL A 371 -14.17 -11.78 -9.17
N LEU A 372 -13.26 -11.99 -10.12
CA LEU A 372 -13.53 -11.81 -11.55
C LEU A 372 -13.49 -13.17 -12.26
N ILE A 373 -14.63 -13.64 -12.74
CA ILE A 373 -14.73 -14.85 -13.57
C ILE A 373 -14.58 -14.45 -15.04
N THR A 374 -13.74 -15.16 -15.79
CA THR A 374 -13.49 -14.80 -17.19
C THR A 374 -13.01 -15.97 -18.05
N THR A 375 -13.23 -15.86 -19.35
CA THR A 375 -12.60 -16.75 -20.34
C THR A 375 -11.23 -16.20 -20.77
N ASN A 376 -10.58 -16.82 -21.77
CA ASN A 376 -9.28 -16.35 -22.30
C ASN A 376 -9.30 -14.90 -22.83
N VAL A 377 -10.47 -14.28 -22.97
CA VAL A 377 -10.68 -12.86 -23.33
C VAL A 377 -9.93 -11.88 -22.40
N LEU A 378 -9.63 -12.28 -21.15
CA LEU A 378 -8.84 -11.51 -20.19
C LEU A 378 -7.52 -12.17 -19.77
N ALA A 379 -7.09 -13.25 -20.44
CA ALA A 379 -5.81 -13.87 -20.11
C ALA A 379 -4.62 -12.91 -20.32
N ARG A 380 -4.79 -11.90 -21.19
CA ARG A 380 -3.79 -10.90 -21.58
C ARG A 380 -4.36 -9.47 -21.42
N GLY A 381 -3.52 -8.44 -21.39
CA GLY A 381 -3.96 -7.02 -21.34
C GLY A 381 -4.56 -6.41 -20.06
N ILE A 382 -5.12 -7.13 -19.07
CA ILE A 382 -5.59 -6.47 -17.81
C ILE A 382 -4.43 -6.23 -16.82
N ASP A 383 -4.43 -5.04 -16.18
CA ASP A 383 -3.60 -4.68 -15.02
C ASP A 383 -4.46 -4.22 -13.84
N VAL A 384 -4.41 -5.00 -12.75
CA VAL A 384 -5.09 -4.75 -11.48
C VAL A 384 -4.14 -5.18 -10.35
N SER A 385 -3.52 -4.20 -9.70
CA SER A 385 -2.45 -4.43 -8.72
C SER A 385 -2.90 -5.09 -7.41
N THR A 386 -4.21 -5.20 -7.18
CA THR A 386 -4.82 -5.88 -6.02
C THR A 386 -5.02 -7.38 -6.22
N VAL A 387 -4.75 -7.91 -7.42
CA VAL A 387 -4.90 -9.34 -7.72
C VAL A 387 -3.80 -10.15 -7.04
N SER A 388 -4.19 -10.93 -6.04
CA SER A 388 -3.29 -11.74 -5.22
C SER A 388 -3.34 -13.24 -5.58
N MET A 389 -4.43 -13.70 -6.19
CA MET A 389 -4.65 -15.09 -6.57
C MET A 389 -5.19 -15.24 -7.99
N VAL A 390 -4.69 -16.23 -8.71
CA VAL A 390 -5.22 -16.68 -10.03
C VAL A 390 -5.63 -18.13 -9.96
N ILE A 391 -6.89 -18.42 -10.25
CA ILE A 391 -7.45 -19.78 -10.29
C ILE A 391 -7.64 -20.20 -11.75
N ASN A 392 -6.94 -21.24 -12.19
CA ASN A 392 -7.24 -21.94 -13.43
C ASN A 392 -8.29 -23.03 -13.13
N TYR A 393 -9.57 -22.69 -13.19
CA TYR A 393 -10.66 -23.65 -13.00
C TYR A 393 -10.65 -24.71 -14.12
N ASP A 394 -10.34 -24.26 -15.34
CA ASP A 394 -10.04 -25.11 -16.48
C ASP A 394 -8.59 -24.90 -16.94
N ILE A 395 -7.84 -26.00 -17.12
CA ILE A 395 -6.48 -25.97 -17.70
C ILE A 395 -6.56 -25.40 -19.13
N PRO A 396 -5.70 -24.42 -19.50
CA PRO A 396 -5.73 -23.82 -20.83
C PRO A 396 -5.30 -24.83 -21.91
N GLU A 397 -6.08 -24.92 -22.98
CA GLU A 397 -5.91 -25.86 -24.09
C GLU A 397 -5.94 -25.13 -25.44
N ILE A 398 -5.19 -25.65 -26.42
CA ILE A 398 -5.17 -25.12 -27.79
C ILE A 398 -6.40 -25.64 -28.53
N HIS A 399 -7.24 -24.73 -29.05
CA HIS A 399 -8.44 -25.11 -29.78
C HIS A 399 -8.11 -25.58 -31.21
N GLN A 400 -8.07 -26.89 -31.43
CA GLN A 400 -7.93 -27.51 -32.75
C GLN A 400 -9.19 -28.32 -33.11
N PRO A 401 -10.05 -27.83 -34.02
CA PRO A 401 -11.23 -28.57 -34.47
C PRO A 401 -10.85 -29.92 -35.08
N GLY A 402 -11.35 -31.02 -34.51
CA GLY A 402 -11.13 -32.38 -35.00
C GLY A 402 -9.85 -33.09 -34.49
N ALA A 403 -9.07 -32.46 -33.61
CA ALA A 403 -7.93 -33.14 -32.96
C ALA A 403 -8.42 -34.24 -31.99
N ARG A 404 -7.77 -35.42 -32.02
CA ARG A 404 -8.08 -36.56 -31.13
C ARG A 404 -7.51 -36.45 -29.71
N GLN A 405 -6.61 -35.50 -29.48
CA GLN A 405 -5.99 -35.26 -28.18
C GLN A 405 -6.05 -33.77 -27.86
N ARG A 406 -6.35 -33.44 -26.60
CA ARG A 406 -6.25 -32.08 -26.06
C ARG A 406 -4.77 -31.74 -25.89
N GLN A 407 -4.38 -30.55 -26.32
CA GLN A 407 -3.01 -30.05 -26.21
C GLN A 407 -2.99 -28.86 -25.26
N ALA A 408 -2.05 -28.85 -24.32
CA ALA A 408 -1.91 -27.75 -23.37
C ALA A 408 -1.47 -26.45 -24.08
N ASP A 409 -2.09 -25.33 -23.69
CA ASP A 409 -1.66 -23.99 -24.13
C ASP A 409 -0.74 -23.36 -23.07
N PHE A 410 0.56 -23.57 -23.28
CA PHE A 410 1.63 -23.06 -22.43
C PHE A 410 1.62 -21.53 -22.32
N GLN A 411 1.33 -20.83 -23.42
CA GLN A 411 1.40 -19.37 -23.45
C GLN A 411 0.25 -18.77 -22.66
N THR A 412 -0.99 -19.23 -22.92
CA THR A 412 -2.15 -18.79 -22.14
C THR A 412 -1.99 -19.14 -20.65
N TYR A 413 -1.37 -20.26 -20.29
CA TYR A 413 -1.02 -20.54 -18.90
C TYR A 413 -0.13 -19.45 -18.27
N LEU A 414 1.02 -19.14 -18.89
CA LEU A 414 1.96 -18.13 -18.40
C LEU A 414 1.30 -16.73 -18.29
N HIS A 415 0.50 -16.36 -19.28
CA HIS A 415 -0.21 -15.09 -19.34
C HIS A 415 -1.30 -14.96 -18.26
N ARG A 416 -2.04 -16.04 -17.98
CA ARG A 416 -3.03 -16.12 -16.90
C ARG A 416 -2.37 -15.98 -15.53
N ILE A 417 -1.34 -16.77 -15.23
CA ILE A 417 -0.67 -16.69 -13.92
C ILE A 417 -0.04 -15.32 -13.69
N GLY A 418 0.53 -14.70 -14.73
CA GLY A 418 1.03 -13.32 -14.72
C GLY A 418 -0.03 -12.21 -14.55
N ARG A 419 -1.28 -12.53 -14.21
CA ARG A 419 -2.23 -11.55 -13.63
C ARG A 419 -1.96 -11.28 -12.14
N THR A 420 -1.34 -12.22 -11.41
CA THR A 420 -0.79 -11.99 -10.06
C THR A 420 0.74 -11.85 -10.13
N GLY A 421 1.38 -11.57 -9.00
CA GLY A 421 2.84 -11.58 -8.88
C GLY A 421 3.58 -10.42 -9.58
N ARG A 422 2.93 -9.26 -9.77
CA ARG A 422 3.48 -8.13 -10.54
C ARG A 422 4.36 -7.20 -9.71
N PHE A 423 5.38 -6.64 -10.37
CA PHE A 423 6.33 -5.66 -9.79
C PHE A 423 7.00 -6.19 -8.50
N GLY A 424 7.53 -7.42 -8.54
CA GLY A 424 8.23 -8.05 -7.40
C GLY A 424 7.32 -8.50 -6.25
N ARG A 425 6.00 -8.33 -6.35
CA ARG A 425 5.04 -8.92 -5.40
C ARG A 425 4.99 -10.43 -5.61
N VAL A 426 4.84 -11.21 -4.54
CA VAL A 426 4.61 -12.66 -4.63
C VAL A 426 3.11 -12.94 -4.79
N GLY A 427 2.77 -13.84 -5.70
CA GLY A 427 1.39 -14.25 -6.02
C GLY A 427 1.17 -15.75 -5.92
N VAL A 428 -0.09 -16.17 -5.84
CA VAL A 428 -0.48 -17.59 -5.83
C VAL A 428 -1.26 -17.92 -7.11
N SER A 429 -0.87 -18.99 -7.80
CA SER A 429 -1.72 -19.62 -8.83
C SER A 429 -2.14 -21.02 -8.41
N ILE A 430 -3.42 -21.32 -8.57
CA ILE A 430 -4.02 -22.63 -8.25
C ILE A 430 -4.66 -23.17 -9.52
N SER A 431 -4.26 -24.36 -9.96
CA SER A 431 -4.87 -25.09 -11.07
C SER A 431 -5.76 -26.20 -10.58
N PHE A 432 -6.96 -26.34 -11.15
CA PHE A 432 -7.85 -27.47 -10.86
C PHE A 432 -7.70 -28.55 -11.92
N VAL A 433 -7.72 -29.81 -11.50
CA VAL A 433 -7.59 -30.99 -12.36
C VAL A 433 -8.73 -31.95 -12.01
N SER A 434 -9.67 -32.22 -12.91
CA SER A 434 -10.77 -33.18 -12.64
C SER A 434 -10.60 -34.54 -13.31
N ASN A 435 -9.56 -34.72 -14.14
CA ASN A 435 -9.39 -35.91 -14.95
C ASN A 435 -7.93 -36.08 -15.42
N ARG A 436 -7.64 -37.29 -15.93
CA ARG A 436 -6.30 -37.66 -16.41
C ARG A 436 -5.79 -36.79 -17.56
N GLU A 437 -6.63 -36.33 -18.47
CA GLU A 437 -6.20 -35.50 -19.60
C GLU A 437 -5.71 -34.13 -19.11
N GLU A 438 -6.43 -33.52 -18.16
CA GLU A 438 -6.02 -32.26 -17.51
C GLU A 438 -4.73 -32.42 -16.71
N TRP A 439 -4.55 -33.56 -16.04
CA TRP A 439 -3.29 -33.89 -15.36
C TRP A 439 -2.12 -34.06 -16.34
N GLU A 440 -2.35 -34.70 -17.49
CA GLU A 440 -1.34 -34.83 -18.54
C GLU A 440 -1.01 -33.48 -19.19
N MET A 441 -1.99 -32.60 -19.41
CA MET A 441 -1.77 -31.22 -19.87
C MET A 441 -1.00 -30.36 -18.84
N LEU A 442 -1.35 -30.45 -17.55
CA LEU A 442 -0.63 -29.73 -16.49
C LEU A 442 0.82 -30.21 -16.37
N ASN A 443 1.08 -31.50 -16.54
CA ASN A 443 2.44 -32.05 -16.61
C ASN A 443 3.22 -31.59 -17.86
N GLN A 444 2.56 -31.41 -19.00
CA GLN A 444 3.20 -30.81 -20.18
C GLN A 444 3.62 -29.37 -19.87
N ILE A 445 2.75 -28.57 -19.24
CA ILE A 445 3.05 -27.20 -18.79
C ILE A 445 4.23 -27.19 -17.81
N GLN A 446 4.22 -28.08 -16.82
CA GLN A 446 5.28 -28.20 -15.83
C GLN A 446 6.65 -28.49 -16.46
N ARG A 447 6.69 -29.43 -17.43
CA ARG A 447 7.91 -29.79 -18.18
C ARG A 447 8.37 -28.67 -19.11
N TYR A 448 7.46 -27.98 -19.78
CA TYR A 448 7.79 -26.90 -20.72
C TYR A 448 8.46 -25.71 -20.02
N PHE A 449 7.95 -25.32 -18.85
CA PHE A 449 8.50 -24.21 -18.05
C PHE A 449 9.54 -24.63 -17.00
N ASN A 450 9.94 -25.91 -16.94
CA ASN A 450 10.84 -26.47 -15.94
C ASN A 450 10.49 -26.06 -14.48
N THR A 451 9.20 -25.97 -14.17
CA THR A 451 8.67 -25.51 -12.88
C THR A 451 8.25 -26.69 -12.00
N ASN A 452 7.91 -26.44 -10.73
CA ASN A 452 7.32 -27.43 -9.82
C ASN A 452 5.95 -26.93 -9.36
N ILE A 453 4.88 -27.54 -9.89
CA ILE A 453 3.50 -27.24 -9.55
C ILE A 453 3.08 -28.19 -8.42
N GLN A 454 3.06 -27.66 -7.20
CA GLN A 454 2.88 -28.48 -6.00
C GLN A 454 1.43 -28.97 -5.89
N ARG A 455 1.24 -30.29 -5.78
CA ARG A 455 -0.06 -30.89 -5.41
C ARG A 455 -0.42 -30.48 -3.99
N ILE A 456 -1.69 -30.17 -3.79
CA ILE A 456 -2.30 -29.95 -2.47
C ILE A 456 -3.42 -30.99 -2.31
N ASP A 457 -3.49 -31.66 -1.15
CA ASP A 457 -4.57 -32.63 -0.87
C ASP A 457 -5.81 -31.87 -0.36
N THR A 458 -6.95 -32.04 -1.04
CA THR A 458 -8.23 -31.39 -0.72
C THR A 458 -8.93 -32.00 0.51
N LYS A 459 -8.33 -33.02 1.15
CA LYS A 459 -8.85 -33.64 2.39
C LYS A 459 -8.48 -32.87 3.66
N ASP A 460 -7.38 -32.12 3.63
CA ASP A 460 -6.91 -31.30 4.75
C ASP A 460 -6.93 -29.82 4.35
N TRP A 461 -8.08 -29.20 4.62
CA TRP A 461 -8.29 -27.78 4.32
C TRP A 461 -7.47 -26.85 5.21
N ASP A 462 -7.02 -27.30 6.38
CA ASP A 462 -6.13 -26.53 7.25
C ASP A 462 -4.70 -26.50 6.65
N GLU A 463 -4.23 -27.62 6.07
CA GLU A 463 -2.97 -27.65 5.29
C GLU A 463 -3.05 -26.75 4.04
N VAL A 464 -4.16 -26.78 3.31
CA VAL A 464 -4.41 -25.89 2.15
C VAL A 464 -4.32 -24.42 2.59
N GLU A 465 -5.00 -24.07 3.68
CA GLU A 465 -5.06 -22.72 4.21
C GLU A 465 -3.67 -22.26 4.69
N GLU A 466 -2.93 -23.10 5.42
CA GLU A 466 -1.56 -22.80 5.86
C GLU A 466 -0.58 -22.65 4.70
N ILE A 467 -0.64 -23.48 3.66
CA ILE A 467 0.24 -23.34 2.48
C ILE A 467 -0.05 -22.02 1.74
N ILE A 468 -1.32 -21.66 1.57
CA ILE A 468 -1.72 -20.39 0.92
C ILE A 468 -1.34 -19.19 1.81
N LYS A 469 -1.68 -19.22 3.10
CA LYS A 469 -1.30 -18.17 4.08
C LYS A 469 0.19 -18.00 4.17
N LYS A 470 0.97 -19.08 4.32
CA LYS A 470 2.44 -19.04 4.40
C LYS A 470 3.05 -18.44 3.13
N THR A 471 2.52 -18.78 1.96
CA THR A 471 2.96 -18.21 0.68
C THR A 471 2.64 -16.71 0.58
N ILE A 472 1.45 -16.29 0.98
CA ILE A 472 1.02 -14.87 0.98
C ILE A 472 1.66 -14.06 2.13
N LYS A 473 2.16 -14.71 3.19
CA LYS A 473 2.86 -14.07 4.31
C LYS A 473 4.38 -13.97 4.12
N SER A 474 5.06 -15.02 3.65
CA SER A 474 6.52 -14.98 3.38
C SER A 474 6.85 -13.91 2.33
N SER A 475 5.97 -13.78 1.34
CA SER A 475 5.76 -12.65 0.42
C SER A 475 5.96 -11.26 1.04
N ARG A 476 5.36 -11.00 2.22
CA ARG A 476 5.42 -9.68 2.88
C ARG A 476 6.65 -9.50 3.77
N ALA A 477 7.37 -10.58 4.09
CA ALA A 477 8.50 -10.58 5.03
C ALA A 477 9.87 -10.39 4.35
N GLN A 478 10.01 -10.66 3.05
CA GLN A 478 11.31 -10.59 2.35
C GLN A 478 11.73 -9.18 1.86
N LEU A 479 11.15 -8.11 2.41
CA LEU A 479 11.69 -6.75 2.31
C LEU A 479 12.57 -6.44 3.54
N GLY A 480 13.70 -7.16 3.67
CA GLY A 480 14.63 -6.95 4.78
C GLY A 480 15.85 -7.89 4.80
N PHE A 481 17.02 -7.35 4.45
CA PHE A 481 18.37 -7.83 4.81
C PHE A 481 18.65 -9.36 4.78
N ARG A 482 19.22 -9.83 3.67
CA ARG A 482 20.05 -11.05 3.67
C ARG A 482 21.52 -10.65 3.93
N ARG A 483 22.06 -10.99 5.11
CA ARG A 483 23.51 -10.86 5.38
C ARG A 483 24.28 -11.90 4.55
N PRO A 484 25.47 -11.58 4.01
CA PRO A 484 26.31 -12.57 3.35
C PRO A 484 26.90 -13.55 4.38
N THR A 485 26.52 -14.82 4.28
CA THR A 485 27.14 -15.92 5.03
C THR A 485 28.42 -16.37 4.32
N GLY A 486 29.55 -15.80 4.72
CA GLY A 486 30.87 -16.21 4.22
C GLY A 486 31.41 -17.42 4.97
N GLU A 487 31.19 -18.63 4.46
CA GLU A 487 31.98 -19.81 4.84
C GLU A 487 33.25 -19.88 3.99
N GLY A 488 34.28 -19.12 4.40
CA GLY A 488 35.63 -19.23 3.88
C GLY A 488 36.51 -20.09 4.80
N HIS A 489 37.14 -21.13 4.27
CA HIS A 489 37.99 -22.03 5.06
C HIS A 489 39.19 -21.34 5.72
N VAL A 490 39.50 -21.77 6.95
CA VAL A 490 40.61 -21.28 7.78
C VAL A 490 41.97 -21.78 7.25
N THR A 491 42.92 -20.87 7.00
CA THR A 491 44.36 -21.20 6.99
C THR A 491 45.24 -20.09 7.63
N GLN A 492 45.84 -20.42 8.78
CA GLN A 492 47.09 -19.95 9.41
C GLN A 492 47.58 -18.47 9.35
N ALA A 493 47.34 -17.76 10.46
CA ALA A 493 48.32 -17.07 11.35
C ALA A 493 49.39 -16.04 10.85
N GLY A 494 49.08 -14.74 11.05
CA GLY A 494 49.95 -13.74 11.74
C GLY A 494 50.98 -12.91 10.92
N PRO A 495 51.58 -11.82 11.48
CA PRO A 495 51.24 -11.07 12.71
C PRO A 495 50.93 -9.56 12.48
N VAL A 496 50.57 -8.85 13.57
CA VAL A 496 50.12 -7.45 13.60
C VAL A 496 51.26 -6.41 13.43
N ILE A 497 51.03 -5.36 12.63
CA ILE A 497 51.76 -4.08 12.73
C ILE A 497 50.75 -2.89 12.72
N ARG A 498 50.97 -1.91 13.60
CA ARG A 498 50.14 -0.69 13.73
C ARG A 498 50.47 0.34 12.64
N CYS A 499 49.46 1.07 12.15
CA CYS A 499 49.67 2.26 11.31
C CYS A 499 49.69 3.55 12.18
N PRO A 500 50.67 4.47 12.00
CA PRO A 500 50.73 5.75 12.70
C PRO A 500 50.01 6.89 11.95
N LYS A 501 50.00 8.08 12.57
CA LYS A 501 49.24 9.28 12.17
C LYS A 501 49.94 10.17 11.13
N ASP A 502 49.13 11.09 10.60
CA ASP A 502 49.46 12.44 10.08
C ASP A 502 50.37 12.58 8.85
N ALA A 503 49.82 13.16 7.77
CA ALA A 503 50.38 14.33 7.08
C ALA A 503 49.42 14.88 6.01
N ALA A 504 49.21 16.19 6.00
CA ALA A 504 48.58 16.92 4.90
C ALA A 504 49.66 17.51 3.97
N ILE A 505 49.37 17.66 2.67
CA ILE A 505 50.12 18.53 1.73
C ILE A 505 49.13 19.23 0.77
N ARG A 506 49.54 20.38 0.25
CA ARG A 506 48.73 21.41 -0.41
C ARG A 506 49.30 21.72 -1.82
N LEU A 507 48.42 22.23 -2.70
CA LEU A 507 48.68 23.25 -3.76
C LEU A 507 49.35 22.90 -5.12
N ILE A 508 49.08 23.85 -6.04
CA ILE A 508 49.55 24.11 -7.43
C ILE A 508 48.55 23.58 -8.50
N VAL A 509 47.70 24.35 -9.20
CA VAL A 509 47.69 25.71 -9.83
C VAL A 509 48.35 25.78 -11.22
N GLU A 510 47.65 26.47 -12.14
CA GLU A 510 47.91 26.78 -13.57
C GLU A 510 47.16 25.89 -14.58
N GLY A 511 46.53 26.41 -15.65
CA GLY A 511 46.35 27.80 -16.11
C GLY A 511 45.16 27.91 -17.09
N GLY A 512 44.67 29.12 -17.37
CA GLY A 512 43.41 29.34 -18.12
C GLY A 512 43.58 29.91 -19.55
N ILE A 513 42.50 29.86 -20.34
CA ILE A 513 42.35 30.61 -21.60
C ILE A 513 40.96 31.30 -21.62
N ARG A 514 40.93 32.54 -22.11
CA ARG A 514 39.72 33.39 -22.29
C ARG A 514 39.27 33.37 -23.76
N SER A 515 37.96 33.55 -24.04
CA SER A 515 37.46 34.66 -24.89
C SER A 515 35.95 34.56 -25.27
N HIS A 516 35.19 35.64 -25.01
CA HIS A 516 34.06 36.26 -25.78
C HIS A 516 32.94 35.38 -26.43
N GLY A 517 31.65 35.76 -26.50
CA GLY A 517 30.88 36.94 -26.05
C GLY A 517 29.66 37.25 -26.98
N ILE A 518 28.65 38.01 -26.49
CA ILE A 518 27.47 38.59 -27.24
C ILE A 518 26.32 37.57 -27.57
N GLY A 519 25.00 37.85 -27.48
CA GLY A 519 24.25 38.98 -26.87
C GLY A 519 22.72 39.04 -27.21
N ARG A 520 21.90 39.55 -26.26
CA ARG A 520 20.68 40.43 -26.37
C ARG A 520 19.43 40.16 -27.28
N SER A 521 18.27 39.93 -26.60
CA SER A 521 16.99 40.75 -26.57
C SER A 521 15.86 40.74 -27.65
N PHE A 522 14.64 41.13 -27.18
CA PHE A 522 13.33 41.49 -27.84
C PHE A 522 12.36 40.33 -28.23
N ILE A 523 11.02 40.47 -28.35
CA ILE A 523 9.87 41.19 -27.71
C ILE A 523 8.63 41.06 -28.67
N GLY A 524 7.41 40.88 -28.12
CA GLY A 524 6.11 41.24 -28.74
C GLY A 524 5.43 40.20 -29.66
N ASP A 525 4.14 40.31 -30.02
CA ASP A 525 2.97 41.00 -29.42
C ASP A 525 1.66 40.53 -30.14
N ASP A 526 0.47 40.81 -29.57
CA ASP A 526 -0.90 40.70 -30.18
C ASP A 526 -1.38 39.33 -30.76
N GLY A 527 -2.69 39.02 -30.88
CA GLY A 527 -3.90 39.69 -30.39
C GLY A 527 -5.24 39.27 -31.07
N ARG A 528 -6.26 38.96 -30.24
CA ARG A 528 -7.73 39.16 -30.43
C ARG A 528 -8.61 38.31 -31.41
N ASN A 529 -9.79 37.95 -30.87
CA ASN A 529 -11.15 37.97 -31.49
C ASN A 529 -11.52 37.00 -32.64
N SER A 530 -12.77 36.52 -32.82
CA SER A 530 -14.01 36.62 -32.00
C SER A 530 -15.17 35.73 -32.51
N SER A 531 -15.90 35.09 -31.58
CA SER A 531 -17.38 35.00 -31.45
C SER A 531 -18.34 34.39 -32.52
N LEU A 532 -19.28 33.57 -32.01
CA LEU A 532 -20.78 33.70 -32.09
C LEU A 532 -21.66 32.86 -33.07
N VAL A 533 -22.82 32.42 -32.51
CA VAL A 533 -24.09 31.87 -33.11
C VAL A 533 -23.99 30.46 -33.76
N ALA A 534 -24.55 29.34 -33.25
CA ALA A 534 -25.85 28.95 -32.65
C ALA A 534 -27.00 28.68 -33.67
N LEU A 535 -27.58 27.45 -33.65
CA LEU A 535 -29.02 27.11 -33.78
C LEU A 535 -29.27 25.62 -34.15
N SER A 536 -30.02 24.93 -33.30
CA SER A 536 -30.84 23.74 -33.58
C SER A 536 -32.23 24.19 -34.13
N PRO A 537 -33.31 23.37 -34.26
CA PRO A 537 -33.47 21.90 -34.07
C PRO A 537 -34.29 21.19 -35.19
N ARG A 538 -34.53 19.86 -35.06
CA ARG A 538 -35.90 19.22 -35.01
C ARG A 538 -35.91 17.70 -35.30
N PHE A 539 -36.57 16.97 -34.39
CA PHE A 539 -37.26 15.66 -34.56
C PHE A 539 -38.55 15.82 -35.43
N PRO A 540 -39.26 14.76 -35.94
CA PRO A 540 -39.78 13.63 -35.14
C PRO A 540 -40.09 12.26 -35.84
N ALA A 541 -40.56 11.29 -35.02
CA ALA A 541 -41.62 10.27 -35.28
C ALA A 541 -41.42 9.20 -36.41
N GLU A 542 -42.02 7.99 -36.43
CA GLU A 542 -42.84 7.17 -35.50
C GLU A 542 -43.00 5.72 -36.08
N LEU A 543 -43.65 4.82 -35.32
CA LEU A 543 -44.32 3.54 -35.73
C LEU A 543 -43.47 2.33 -36.21
N GLN A 544 -43.99 1.09 -36.28
CA GLN A 544 -44.69 0.21 -35.29
C GLN A 544 -44.94 -1.19 -35.94
N ALA A 545 -45.04 -2.27 -35.14
CA ALA A 545 -45.75 -3.54 -35.45
C ALA A 545 -45.15 -4.47 -36.57
N ASP A 546 -45.36 -5.80 -36.64
CA ASP A 546 -45.93 -6.80 -35.70
C ASP A 546 -45.55 -8.27 -36.11
N ARG A 547 -45.69 -9.22 -35.15
CA ARG A 547 -46.13 -10.66 -35.29
C ARG A 547 -45.42 -11.77 -36.10
N ASN A 548 -45.29 -12.93 -35.40
CA ASN A 548 -45.69 -14.33 -35.72
C ASN A 548 -45.18 -15.04 -37.01
N GLU A 549 -45.15 -16.38 -37.17
CA GLU A 549 -45.26 -17.61 -36.33
C GLU A 549 -44.81 -18.80 -37.23
N GLY A 550 -44.65 -20.02 -36.68
CA GLY A 550 -44.92 -21.25 -37.46
C GLY A 550 -43.80 -22.31 -37.50
N SER A 551 -44.20 -23.58 -37.40
CA SER A 551 -43.33 -24.74 -37.08
C SER A 551 -43.49 -25.92 -38.06
N ILE A 552 -42.92 -27.08 -37.68
CA ILE A 552 -43.26 -28.48 -38.06
C ILE A 552 -42.64 -29.07 -39.36
N ILE A 553 -41.82 -30.15 -39.25
CA ILE A 553 -42.11 -31.57 -39.64
C ILE A 553 -40.87 -32.49 -39.58
N ARG A 554 -41.13 -33.77 -39.23
CA ARG A 554 -40.27 -34.94 -38.96
C ARG A 554 -39.61 -35.59 -40.20
N ILE A 555 -38.67 -36.53 -39.97
CA ILE A 555 -38.64 -37.91 -40.54
C ILE A 555 -37.81 -38.85 -39.60
N ALA A 556 -38.01 -40.19 -39.66
CA ALA A 556 -37.46 -41.17 -38.72
C ALA A 556 -37.08 -42.54 -39.34
N LEU A 557 -36.21 -43.31 -38.64
CA LEU A 557 -35.87 -44.78 -38.64
C LEU A 557 -34.63 -44.96 -37.70
N GLY A 558 -34.12 -46.11 -37.20
CA GLY A 558 -34.46 -47.56 -37.19
C GLY A 558 -33.17 -48.39 -36.83
N VAL A 559 -33.14 -49.63 -36.30
CA VAL A 559 -34.19 -50.52 -35.74
C VAL A 559 -33.54 -51.77 -35.01
N ILE A 560 -33.94 -52.10 -33.75
CA ILE A 560 -33.90 -53.45 -33.07
C ILE A 560 -32.48 -54.02 -32.66
N VAL A 561 -32.20 -54.68 -31.50
CA VAL A 561 -32.55 -56.05 -30.96
C VAL A 561 -32.40 -56.15 -29.40
N HIS A 562 -33.07 -57.13 -28.76
CA HIS A 562 -33.08 -57.55 -27.33
C HIS A 562 -33.09 -59.12 -27.24
N PRO A 563 -33.04 -59.86 -26.08
CA PRO A 563 -33.05 -59.50 -24.64
C PRO A 563 -32.15 -60.38 -23.68
N GLN A 564 -32.37 -60.28 -22.35
CA GLN A 564 -32.45 -61.37 -21.31
C GLN A 564 -31.22 -62.13 -20.73
N LEU A 565 -30.97 -62.03 -19.40
CA LEU A 565 -31.21 -63.05 -18.33
C LEU A 565 -30.57 -62.74 -16.94
N ASP A 566 -31.16 -63.34 -15.89
CA ASP A 566 -30.98 -63.24 -14.41
C ASP A 566 -30.11 -64.41 -13.82
N PRO A 567 -29.93 -64.65 -12.49
CA PRO A 567 -29.83 -63.82 -11.26
C PRO A 567 -28.72 -64.33 -10.25
N TYR A 568 -28.94 -64.15 -8.92
CA TYR A 568 -28.31 -64.73 -7.68
C TYR A 568 -27.44 -63.75 -6.85
N SER A 569 -27.42 -63.70 -5.50
CA SER A 569 -28.39 -63.74 -4.38
C SER A 569 -27.60 -63.73 -3.05
N PHE A 570 -27.99 -62.86 -2.09
CA PHE A 570 -27.90 -62.84 -0.60
C PHE A 570 -27.33 -64.06 0.22
N PRO A 571 -27.03 -63.97 1.55
CA PRO A 571 -27.55 -63.03 2.58
C PRO A 571 -26.58 -62.49 3.68
N ALA A 572 -27.16 -61.76 4.64
CA ALA A 572 -26.55 -61.08 5.80
C ALA A 572 -26.49 -61.94 7.10
N SER A 573 -25.92 -61.39 8.20
CA SER A 573 -26.56 -61.38 9.53
C SER A 573 -25.81 -60.54 10.59
N SER A 574 -26.48 -60.26 11.70
CA SER A 574 -26.14 -59.34 12.79
C SER A 574 -25.75 -60.06 14.10
N SER A 575 -25.18 -59.34 15.09
CA SER A 575 -25.72 -59.19 16.46
C SER A 575 -24.69 -58.74 17.51
N SER A 576 -25.19 -58.24 18.65
CA SER A 576 -24.48 -57.47 19.69
C SER A 576 -24.11 -58.29 20.95
N ILE A 577 -23.35 -57.67 21.89
CA ILE A 577 -23.45 -57.72 23.38
C ILE A 577 -22.14 -57.95 24.19
N MET A 578 -21.82 -56.92 25.02
CA MET A 578 -21.22 -56.85 26.37
C MET A 578 -19.93 -57.60 26.82
N LEU A 579 -18.94 -56.77 27.23
CA LEU A 579 -18.46 -56.57 28.63
C LEU A 579 -18.00 -57.78 29.47
N VAL A 580 -16.80 -57.69 30.08
CA VAL A 580 -16.50 -57.81 31.56
C VAL A 580 -14.97 -57.96 31.83
N THR A 581 -14.41 -57.03 32.63
CA THR A 581 -13.23 -57.09 33.57
C THR A 581 -11.91 -57.84 33.22
N ASP A 582 -10.75 -57.63 33.86
CA ASP A 582 -10.07 -56.55 34.63
C ASP A 582 -8.68 -57.12 35.05
N THR A 583 -7.84 -56.35 35.76
CA THR A 583 -6.67 -56.76 36.57
C THR A 583 -5.30 -56.99 35.89
N SER A 584 -4.47 -55.94 35.93
CA SER A 584 -3.14 -55.87 36.59
C SER A 584 -2.22 -57.11 36.70
N ILE A 585 -0.93 -56.95 36.34
CA ILE A 585 0.25 -57.11 37.23
C ILE A 585 1.58 -56.88 36.46
N LYS A 586 2.57 -56.23 37.13
CA LYS A 586 4.03 -56.14 36.81
C LYS A 586 4.78 -56.79 38.00
N PRO A 587 6.01 -57.35 37.90
CA PRO A 587 7.22 -56.54 37.60
C PRO A 587 8.51 -57.23 37.04
N THR A 588 9.52 -56.38 36.74
CA THR A 588 11.00 -56.57 36.82
C THR A 588 11.75 -57.77 36.23
N SER A 589 12.74 -57.49 35.36
CA SER A 589 14.19 -57.57 35.68
C SER A 589 15.08 -57.03 34.54
N ASP A 590 16.31 -56.63 34.85
CA ASP A 590 17.30 -56.03 33.92
C ASP A 590 18.07 -57.08 33.08
N GLU A 591 18.50 -56.71 31.87
CA GLU A 591 19.85 -56.99 31.35
C GLU A 591 20.14 -56.19 30.06
N ALA A 592 21.42 -55.91 29.76
CA ALA A 592 21.84 -54.98 28.70
C ALA A 592 22.94 -55.55 27.79
N THR A 593 22.71 -55.60 26.47
CA THR A 593 23.75 -55.65 25.41
C THR A 593 23.15 -55.26 24.03
N PRO A 594 23.92 -55.09 22.93
CA PRO A 594 24.00 -53.80 22.24
C PRO A 594 23.10 -53.65 21.00
N GLN A 595 22.94 -52.40 20.55
CA GLN A 595 22.05 -51.99 19.47
C GLN A 595 22.51 -52.42 18.07
N SER A 596 21.60 -53.01 17.29
CA SER A 596 21.65 -53.05 15.82
C SER A 596 20.99 -51.79 15.23
N PRO A 597 21.41 -51.30 14.05
CA PRO A 597 20.93 -50.02 13.50
C PRO A 597 19.44 -50.08 13.13
N THR A 598 18.63 -49.22 13.75
CA THR A 598 17.21 -49.08 13.46
C THR A 598 16.95 -48.25 12.21
N THR A 599 16.15 -48.81 11.32
CA THR A 599 15.40 -48.14 10.24
C THR A 599 14.85 -46.77 10.69
N PRO A 600 14.85 -45.72 9.85
CA PRO A 600 14.30 -44.43 10.23
C PRO A 600 12.80 -44.55 10.55
N SER A 601 12.45 -44.32 11.81
CA SER A 601 11.08 -44.19 12.26
C SER A 601 10.44 -42.93 11.66
N SER A 602 9.11 -43.01 11.47
CA SER A 602 8.25 -41.90 11.07
C SER A 602 8.48 -40.61 11.88
N PRO A 603 8.24 -39.42 11.29
CA PRO A 603 8.42 -38.15 11.98
C PRO A 603 7.43 -38.05 13.15
N THR A 604 7.96 -38.17 14.37
CA THR A 604 7.20 -37.96 15.60
C THR A 604 6.77 -36.50 15.72
N HIS A 605 5.47 -36.31 15.99
CA HIS A 605 4.77 -35.13 16.48
C HIS A 605 5.51 -33.77 16.47
N SER A 606 4.86 -32.79 15.86
CA SER A 606 5.18 -31.38 15.98
C SER A 606 5.41 -30.95 17.43
N ASN A 607 6.60 -30.40 17.70
CA ASN A 607 6.86 -29.66 18.94
C ASN A 607 5.99 -28.40 18.92
N SER A 608 4.79 -28.48 19.50
CA SER A 608 3.97 -27.30 19.78
C SER A 608 4.76 -26.38 20.71
N ARG A 609 5.27 -25.27 20.17
CA ARG A 609 6.00 -24.24 20.94
C ARG A 609 5.12 -23.56 22.00
N TYR A 610 3.82 -23.79 21.97
CA TYR A 610 2.83 -23.28 22.91
C TYR A 610 2.17 -24.42 23.70
N SER A 611 1.79 -24.11 24.94
CA SER A 611 0.91 -24.98 25.72
C SER A 611 -0.45 -25.12 25.03
N THR A 612 -1.01 -26.33 25.03
CA THR A 612 -2.39 -26.59 24.59
C THR A 612 -3.44 -25.88 25.46
N HIS A 613 -3.06 -25.43 26.66
CA HIS A 613 -3.93 -24.68 27.57
C HIS A 613 -3.63 -23.18 27.55
N ILE A 614 -4.54 -22.39 26.95
CA ILE A 614 -4.46 -20.92 26.94
C ILE A 614 -5.01 -20.35 28.26
N VAL A 615 -4.19 -19.61 29.00
CA VAL A 615 -4.64 -18.85 30.18
C VAL A 615 -5.12 -17.47 29.73
N LEU A 616 -6.45 -17.32 29.59
CA LEU A 616 -7.09 -16.06 29.23
C LEU A 616 -6.85 -14.99 30.30
N THR A 617 -7.19 -15.29 31.55
CA THR A 617 -6.94 -14.44 32.71
C THR A 617 -6.50 -15.27 33.93
N THR A 618 -6.09 -14.55 34.97
CA THR A 618 -5.73 -15.02 36.31
C THR A 618 -6.72 -14.42 37.29
N TYR A 619 -7.10 -15.09 38.37
CA TYR A 619 -8.03 -14.53 39.36
C TYR A 619 -7.34 -14.18 40.68
N PRO A 620 -7.75 -13.11 41.38
CA PRO A 620 -7.28 -12.82 42.74
C PRO A 620 -7.61 -13.99 43.68
N GLY A 621 -6.67 -14.37 44.54
CA GLY A 621 -6.85 -15.50 45.49
C GLY A 621 -6.70 -16.91 44.88
N GLN A 622 -6.48 -17.04 43.56
CA GLN A 622 -6.13 -18.33 42.95
C GLN A 622 -4.74 -18.80 43.43
N SER A 623 -4.62 -20.09 43.77
CA SER A 623 -3.37 -20.65 44.33
C SER A 623 -2.15 -20.38 43.45
N GLY A 624 -1.13 -19.76 44.06
CA GLY A 624 0.13 -19.38 43.41
C GLY A 624 0.08 -18.09 42.57
N ILE A 625 -1.00 -17.30 42.60
CA ILE A 625 -0.99 -15.91 42.11
C ILE A 625 -0.41 -15.02 43.22
N ASP A 626 0.75 -14.41 42.96
CA ASP A 626 1.53 -13.58 43.88
C ASP A 626 2.11 -12.37 43.11
N PRO A 627 1.30 -11.31 42.86
CA PRO A 627 1.73 -10.13 42.12
C PRO A 627 2.87 -9.39 42.85
N ILE A 628 3.89 -8.96 42.10
CA ILE A 628 4.96 -8.12 42.63
C ILE A 628 4.35 -6.80 43.14
N PRO A 629 4.55 -6.43 44.42
CA PRO A 629 4.04 -5.16 44.96
C PRO A 629 4.49 -3.96 44.10
N LEU A 630 3.57 -3.02 43.89
CA LEU A 630 3.80 -1.79 43.16
C LEU A 630 3.01 -0.65 43.81
N GLU A 631 3.70 0.40 44.23
CA GLU A 631 3.11 1.56 44.88
C GLU A 631 3.25 2.80 43.97
N TRP A 632 2.17 3.18 43.28
CA TRP A 632 2.21 4.32 42.36
C TRP A 632 2.32 5.64 43.12
N GLY A 633 3.30 6.46 42.75
CA GLY A 633 3.66 7.70 43.45
C GLY A 633 4.58 7.52 44.66
N ALA A 634 5.17 6.33 44.89
CA ALA A 634 6.22 6.20 45.89
C ALA A 634 7.48 7.03 45.53
N PRO A 635 8.24 7.52 46.52
CA PRO A 635 9.24 8.57 46.32
C PRO A 635 10.50 8.13 45.55
N ASP A 636 10.82 6.84 45.57
CA ASP A 636 11.98 6.26 44.90
C ASP A 636 11.61 5.00 44.10
N ALA A 637 12.44 4.63 43.12
CA ALA A 637 12.15 3.49 42.25
C ALA A 637 12.03 2.15 42.98
N LYS A 638 12.76 1.95 44.09
CA LYS A 638 12.79 0.68 44.83
C LYS A 638 11.55 0.51 45.69
N SER A 639 11.11 1.56 46.38
CA SER A 639 9.82 1.56 47.09
C SER A 639 8.64 1.45 46.12
N ARG A 640 8.71 2.12 44.96
CA ARG A 640 7.71 2.04 43.90
C ARG A 640 7.59 0.64 43.28
N GLY A 641 8.70 -0.06 43.07
CA GLY A 641 8.75 -1.38 42.41
C GLY A 641 8.71 -1.32 40.87
N PRO A 642 9.10 -2.40 40.16
CA PRO A 642 9.09 -2.41 38.70
C PRO A 642 7.70 -2.65 38.10
N VAL A 643 7.43 -2.09 36.92
CA VAL A 643 6.25 -2.43 36.11
C VAL A 643 6.52 -3.72 35.33
N VAL A 644 5.70 -4.75 35.56
CA VAL A 644 5.84 -6.07 34.93
C VAL A 644 4.50 -6.49 34.33
N VAL A 645 4.44 -6.55 33.00
CA VAL A 645 3.26 -6.97 32.21
C VAL A 645 3.40 -8.40 31.66
N SER A 646 4.62 -8.96 31.70
CA SER A 646 5.00 -10.19 31.01
C SER A 646 4.01 -11.34 31.16
N ARG A 647 3.61 -11.92 30.01
CA ARG A 647 2.77 -13.14 29.95
C ARG A 647 3.58 -14.44 29.89
N SER A 648 4.92 -14.37 30.03
CA SER A 648 5.77 -15.58 30.12
C SER A 648 5.32 -16.46 31.30
N SER A 649 5.42 -17.79 31.15
CA SER A 649 4.88 -18.76 32.12
C SER A 649 5.40 -18.55 33.55
N ALA A 650 6.66 -18.10 33.68
CA ALA A 650 7.31 -17.79 34.95
C ALA A 650 6.81 -16.49 35.63
N LEU A 651 6.29 -15.52 34.87
CA LEU A 651 5.93 -14.18 35.37
C LEU A 651 4.44 -13.85 35.27
N LEU A 652 3.64 -14.60 34.50
CA LEU A 652 2.19 -14.39 34.37
C LEU A 652 1.45 -14.39 35.73
N LYS A 653 1.94 -15.19 36.69
CA LYS A 653 1.40 -15.25 38.06
C LYS A 653 1.88 -14.12 38.98
N ARG A 654 2.93 -13.40 38.58
CA ARG A 654 3.62 -12.35 39.36
C ARG A 654 3.53 -10.95 38.76
N ARG A 655 2.98 -10.81 37.55
CA ARG A 655 2.71 -9.52 36.90
C ARG A 655 1.85 -8.60 37.80
N ASN A 656 2.18 -7.33 37.78
CA ASN A 656 1.52 -6.26 38.54
C ASN A 656 0.92 -5.17 37.63
N ALA A 657 1.08 -5.34 36.33
CA ALA A 657 0.46 -4.55 35.29
C ALA A 657 -0.18 -5.43 34.20
N MET A 658 -1.02 -4.83 33.39
CA MET A 658 -1.76 -5.44 32.29
C MET A 658 -1.61 -4.61 31.01
N GLY A 659 -2.06 -5.12 29.85
CA GLY A 659 -1.79 -4.50 28.55
C GLY A 659 -0.61 -5.16 27.83
N ALA A 660 0.22 -4.37 27.14
CA ALA A 660 1.42 -4.85 26.45
C ALA A 660 2.58 -3.83 26.49
N HIS A 661 3.83 -4.31 26.48
CA HIS A 661 5.00 -3.44 26.35
C HIS A 661 5.24 -3.02 24.88
N GLY A 662 5.65 -1.77 24.67
CA GLY A 662 6.04 -1.24 23.35
C GLY A 662 4.88 -0.71 22.50
N GLY A 663 3.77 -0.26 23.10
CA GLY A 663 2.67 0.36 22.36
C GLY A 663 2.13 -0.55 21.26
N SER A 664 1.87 0.03 20.07
CA SER A 664 1.42 -0.73 18.89
C SER A 664 2.45 -1.71 18.33
N TYR A 665 3.75 -1.54 18.62
CA TYR A 665 4.80 -2.50 18.23
C TYR A 665 4.60 -3.89 18.86
N SER A 666 3.86 -3.99 19.98
CA SER A 666 3.58 -5.28 20.62
C SER A 666 2.88 -6.28 19.68
N ILE A 667 2.06 -5.80 18.74
CA ILE A 667 1.34 -6.61 17.76
C ILE A 667 2.32 -7.19 16.73
N TYR A 668 3.26 -6.39 16.24
CA TYR A 668 4.31 -6.84 15.32
C TYR A 668 5.30 -7.80 16.01
N ASN A 669 5.64 -7.55 17.27
CA ASN A 669 6.42 -8.49 18.07
C ASN A 669 5.67 -9.84 18.26
N ALA A 670 4.36 -9.82 18.51
CA ALA A 670 3.56 -11.04 18.58
C ALA A 670 3.50 -11.79 17.23
N LEU A 671 3.42 -11.07 16.10
CA LEU A 671 3.50 -11.65 14.76
C LEU A 671 4.86 -12.30 14.48
N ALA A 672 5.98 -11.67 14.88
CA ALA A 672 7.32 -12.25 14.74
C ALA A 672 7.49 -13.53 15.57
N ILE A 673 6.95 -13.56 16.80
CA ILE A 673 6.94 -14.78 17.62
C ILE A 673 6.06 -15.87 16.97
N ALA A 674 4.89 -15.51 16.43
CA ALA A 674 4.00 -16.45 15.74
C ALA A 674 4.58 -16.99 14.43
N ALA A 675 5.35 -16.17 13.69
CA ALA A 675 6.09 -16.57 12.50
C ALA A 675 7.30 -17.49 12.81
N GLY A 676 7.74 -17.52 14.07
CA GLY A 676 8.90 -18.29 14.53
C GLY A 676 10.23 -17.54 14.45
N ASP A 677 10.21 -16.26 14.05
CA ASP A 677 11.38 -15.37 14.00
C ASP A 677 11.90 -15.00 15.41
N LEU A 678 11.03 -15.08 16.41
CA LEU A 678 11.34 -14.92 17.83
C LEU A 678 10.79 -16.09 18.66
N GLU A 679 11.49 -16.46 19.72
CA GLU A 679 11.02 -17.49 20.65
C GLU A 679 9.86 -17.00 21.53
N PRO A 680 8.87 -17.84 21.91
CA PRO A 680 7.73 -17.43 22.74
C PRO A 680 8.08 -16.84 24.12
N ASN A 681 9.26 -17.20 24.66
CA ASN A 681 9.79 -16.64 25.89
C ASN A 681 10.96 -15.67 25.65
N PHE A 682 11.07 -15.09 24.44
CA PHE A 682 12.11 -14.12 24.10
C PHE A 682 12.08 -12.90 25.05
N ARG A 683 13.26 -12.55 25.55
CA ARG A 683 13.50 -11.42 26.43
C ARG A 683 14.60 -10.56 25.80
N PRO A 684 14.38 -9.26 25.59
CA PRO A 684 15.41 -8.37 25.08
C PRO A 684 16.54 -8.21 26.11
N ASP A 685 17.79 -8.18 25.65
CA ASP A 685 18.90 -7.68 26.45
C ASP A 685 18.89 -6.15 26.42
N LEU A 686 18.92 -5.55 27.62
CA LEU A 686 18.81 -4.11 27.86
C LEU A 686 20.01 -3.60 28.68
N SER A 687 21.03 -4.43 28.89
CA SER A 687 22.20 -4.16 29.74
C SER A 687 22.97 -2.88 29.39
N ASN A 688 22.92 -2.45 28.12
CA ASN A 688 23.59 -1.25 27.59
C ASN A 688 22.61 -0.23 26.99
N SER A 689 21.35 -0.20 27.45
CA SER A 689 20.32 0.74 26.97
C SER A 689 20.01 1.88 27.96
N GLN A 690 21.00 2.31 28.76
CA GLN A 690 20.86 3.45 29.67
C GLN A 690 20.61 4.76 28.89
N PRO A 691 19.89 5.73 29.48
CA PRO A 691 19.64 7.02 28.83
C PRO A 691 20.94 7.81 28.60
N THR A 692 21.05 8.52 27.48
CA THR A 692 22.23 9.36 27.17
C THR A 692 22.32 10.62 28.03
N PHE A 693 21.26 10.93 28.77
CA PHE A 693 21.20 12.03 29.73
C PHE A 693 20.29 11.62 30.90
N ASN A 694 20.80 11.75 32.12
CA ASN A 694 20.08 11.41 33.33
C ASN A 694 19.32 12.65 33.82
N PHE A 695 18.01 12.68 33.64
CA PHE A 695 17.19 13.75 34.18
C PHE A 695 17.21 13.72 35.72
N PRO A 696 17.34 14.90 36.38
CA PRO A 696 17.22 14.95 37.83
C PRO A 696 15.81 14.60 38.26
N TRP A 697 15.68 13.89 39.38
CA TRP A 697 14.40 13.55 40.00
C TRP A 697 13.55 14.79 40.25
N GLN A 698 12.26 14.70 39.94
CA GLN A 698 11.30 15.77 40.16
C GLN A 698 10.27 15.35 41.22
N PRO A 699 9.82 16.26 42.11
CA PRO A 699 8.79 15.95 43.11
C PRO A 699 7.51 15.35 42.53
N ALA A 700 7.15 15.71 41.30
CA ALA A 700 5.97 15.18 40.61
C ALA A 700 6.07 13.68 40.27
N TRP A 701 7.28 13.08 40.26
CA TRP A 701 7.45 11.64 40.08
C TRP A 701 6.92 10.84 41.29
N ALA A 702 6.84 11.48 42.46
CA ALA A 702 6.28 10.97 43.70
C ALA A 702 4.84 11.46 43.97
N ASP A 703 4.17 12.04 42.96
CA ASP A 703 2.79 12.51 43.08
C ASP A 703 1.88 11.73 42.12
N LYS A 704 1.13 10.78 42.71
CA LYS A 704 0.17 9.90 42.00
C LYS A 704 -0.98 10.64 41.32
N THR A 705 -1.14 11.94 41.54
CA THR A 705 -2.14 12.80 40.85
C THR A 705 -1.52 13.54 39.67
N LYS A 706 -0.23 13.91 39.76
CA LYS A 706 0.50 14.68 38.73
C LYS A 706 0.93 13.84 37.54
N ILE A 707 1.27 12.57 37.74
CA ILE A 707 1.63 11.67 36.64
C ILE A 707 0.80 10.38 36.75
N VAL A 708 -0.08 10.17 35.76
CA VAL A 708 -1.06 9.07 35.73
C VAL A 708 -1.06 8.29 34.41
N SER A 709 -0.39 8.78 33.37
CA SER A 709 -0.44 8.24 32.00
C SER A 709 0.91 7.81 31.42
N MET A 710 1.99 7.96 32.19
CA MET A 710 3.33 7.44 31.88
C MET A 710 4.08 7.01 33.14
N ASP A 711 5.15 6.23 32.97
CA ASP A 711 5.99 5.73 34.06
C ASP A 711 7.13 6.72 34.38
N PRO A 712 7.15 7.37 35.57
CA PRO A 712 8.22 8.30 35.92
C PRO A 712 9.62 7.67 35.92
N TRP A 713 9.72 6.38 36.25
CA TRP A 713 10.96 5.60 36.40
C TRP A 713 11.32 4.78 35.16
N GLY A 714 10.44 4.76 34.15
CA GLY A 714 10.57 3.94 32.95
C GLY A 714 11.75 4.27 32.02
N HIS A 715 12.49 5.33 32.33
CA HIS A 715 13.62 5.85 31.55
C HIS A 715 14.99 5.25 31.94
N ASP A 716 15.13 4.69 33.15
CA ASP A 716 16.41 4.13 33.64
C ASP A 716 16.22 2.80 34.40
N ILE A 717 15.44 1.88 33.83
CA ILE A 717 15.18 0.59 34.48
C ILE A 717 16.46 -0.25 34.74
N VAL A 718 17.54 0.01 33.99
CA VAL A 718 18.77 -0.78 34.01
C VAL A 718 19.63 -0.49 35.24
N ASN A 719 19.56 0.74 35.76
CA ASN A 719 20.19 1.07 37.05
C ASN A 719 19.22 0.87 38.21
N GLN A 720 17.94 1.22 38.04
CA GLN A 720 16.96 1.16 39.14
C GLN A 720 16.56 -0.28 39.52
N PHE A 721 16.48 -1.20 38.55
CA PHE A 721 15.99 -2.58 38.74
C PHE A 721 17.00 -3.64 38.27
N ARG A 722 18.30 -3.35 38.43
CA ARG A 722 19.40 -4.23 37.98
C ARG A 722 19.32 -5.63 38.56
N ASP A 723 18.98 -5.75 39.85
CA ASP A 723 18.93 -7.03 40.55
C ASP A 723 17.74 -7.87 40.07
N GLU A 724 16.62 -7.25 39.73
CA GLU A 724 15.43 -7.90 39.18
C GLU A 724 15.68 -8.38 37.75
N LEU A 725 16.32 -7.54 36.93
CA LEU A 725 16.79 -7.92 35.60
C LEU A 725 17.75 -9.11 35.65
N SER A 726 18.72 -9.12 36.59
CA SER A 726 19.64 -10.26 36.76
C SER A 726 18.96 -11.54 37.27
N LYS A 727 17.86 -11.41 38.02
CA LYS A 727 16.96 -12.53 38.38
C LYS A 727 16.06 -12.97 37.21
N GLY A 728 16.23 -12.41 36.02
CA GLY A 728 15.46 -12.74 34.82
C GLY A 728 14.02 -12.24 34.88
N TRP A 729 13.75 -11.08 35.48
CA TRP A 729 12.45 -10.43 35.38
C TRP A 729 12.35 -9.67 34.05
N ASP A 730 11.23 -9.83 33.34
CA ASP A 730 10.95 -9.18 32.06
C ASP A 730 10.40 -7.76 32.33
N ILE A 731 11.31 -6.87 32.72
CA ILE A 731 11.09 -5.44 32.93
C ILE A 731 11.63 -4.73 31.69
N ARG A 732 10.83 -3.86 31.06
CA ARG A 732 11.21 -3.16 29.82
C ARG A 732 11.08 -1.65 30.01
N PRO A 733 11.96 -0.83 29.42
CA PRO A 733 11.82 0.61 29.46
C PRO A 733 10.52 1.01 28.76
N THR A 734 9.86 2.01 29.32
CA THR A 734 8.70 2.70 28.73
C THR A 734 9.06 4.14 28.36
N MET A 735 10.29 4.56 28.62
CA MET A 735 10.88 5.81 28.14
C MET A 735 12.32 5.56 27.67
N ALA A 736 12.77 6.34 26.68
CA ALA A 736 14.15 6.30 26.20
C ALA A 736 14.65 7.71 25.89
N VAL A 737 15.86 8.04 26.36
CA VAL A 737 16.50 9.35 26.16
C VAL A 737 17.74 9.19 25.29
N THR A 738 17.78 9.88 24.16
CA THR A 738 18.93 9.88 23.24
C THR A 738 19.29 11.29 22.77
N ARG A 739 20.53 11.49 22.32
CA ARG A 739 20.97 12.71 21.63
C ARG A 739 21.11 12.42 20.14
N ALA A 740 20.61 13.32 19.31
CA ALA A 740 20.63 13.16 17.87
C ALA A 740 20.74 14.53 17.17
N ASN A 741 21.11 14.50 15.90
CA ASN A 741 20.90 15.62 15.00
C ASN A 741 19.53 15.48 14.31
N MET A 742 18.99 16.60 13.82
CA MET A 742 17.72 16.68 13.14
C MET A 742 17.81 17.65 11.97
N ASN A 743 17.43 17.17 10.78
CA ASN A 743 17.32 17.98 9.57
C ASN A 743 15.85 18.24 9.29
N PHE A 744 15.49 19.50 9.01
CA PHE A 744 14.11 19.94 8.81
C PHE A 744 14.13 21.07 7.77
N ALA A 745 13.42 20.90 6.64
CA ALA A 745 13.57 21.76 5.47
C ALA A 745 13.34 23.25 5.77
N GLU A 746 12.29 23.56 6.52
CA GLU A 746 11.91 24.92 6.92
C GLU A 746 12.91 25.56 7.89
N ILE A 747 13.80 24.78 8.51
CA ILE A 747 14.93 25.28 9.31
C ILE A 747 16.14 25.56 8.41
N ALA A 748 16.43 24.70 7.43
CA ALA A 748 17.44 24.96 6.40
C ALA A 748 17.10 26.24 5.59
N GLU A 749 15.83 26.43 5.24
CA GLU A 749 15.33 27.65 4.62
C GLU A 749 15.48 28.86 5.55
N ALA A 750 15.07 28.74 6.82
CA ALA A 750 15.23 29.84 7.79
C ALA A 750 16.70 30.26 7.98
N VAL A 751 17.65 29.33 7.94
CA VAL A 751 19.09 29.62 7.96
C VAL A 751 19.52 30.32 6.66
N LYS A 752 19.12 29.80 5.50
CA LYS A 752 19.43 30.39 4.18
C LYS A 752 18.88 31.80 4.00
N GLU A 753 17.71 32.09 4.58
CA GLU A 753 17.06 33.41 4.57
C GLU A 753 17.60 34.36 5.65
N GLY A 754 18.55 33.94 6.49
CA GLY A 754 19.07 34.74 7.61
C GLY A 754 18.05 34.96 8.74
N LYS A 755 16.96 34.17 8.78
CA LYS A 755 15.95 34.18 9.86
C LYS A 755 16.39 33.34 11.07
N LEU A 756 17.42 32.51 10.94
CA LEU A 756 18.02 31.72 12.01
C LEU A 756 19.55 31.72 11.87
N GLU A 757 20.26 31.92 12.96
CA GLU A 757 21.73 31.98 12.96
C GLU A 757 22.35 30.59 13.12
N VAL A 758 23.55 30.41 12.59
CA VAL A 758 24.36 29.19 12.78
C VAL A 758 25.33 29.43 13.94
N ASP A 759 25.08 28.78 15.07
CA ASP A 759 25.86 28.98 16.31
C ASP A 759 26.88 27.86 16.60
N GLY A 760 26.84 26.76 15.84
CA GLY A 760 27.74 25.60 15.97
C GLY A 760 27.46 24.69 17.17
N SER A 761 26.59 25.09 18.11
CA SER A 761 26.21 24.35 19.31
C SER A 761 24.82 23.71 19.19
N ILE A 762 23.81 24.48 18.77
CA ILE A 762 22.42 24.07 18.55
C ILE A 762 22.16 23.93 17.05
N VAL A 763 22.30 25.01 16.27
CA VAL A 763 22.33 24.94 14.80
C VAL A 763 23.77 24.70 14.36
N VAL A 764 24.06 23.52 13.83
CA VAL A 764 25.42 22.99 13.64
C VAL A 764 26.14 23.68 12.49
N ASP A 765 25.47 23.83 11.34
CA ASP A 765 26.06 24.37 10.12
C ASP A 765 25.00 25.04 9.22
N SER A 766 25.44 25.54 8.06
CA SER A 766 24.61 26.21 7.06
C SER A 766 23.60 25.32 6.33
N SER A 767 23.59 24.00 6.56
CA SER A 767 22.55 23.09 6.05
C SER A 767 21.28 23.14 6.92
N GLY A 768 21.33 23.77 8.09
CA GLY A 768 20.22 23.80 9.05
C GLY A 768 20.11 22.52 9.89
N GLU A 769 21.19 21.74 10.02
CA GLU A 769 21.25 20.62 10.96
C GLU A 769 21.16 21.13 12.41
N VAL A 770 20.27 20.54 13.21
CA VAL A 770 20.01 20.95 14.60
C VAL A 770 20.32 19.83 15.59
N ARG A 771 21.12 20.11 16.63
CA ARG A 771 21.32 19.19 17.76
C ARG A 771 20.13 19.20 18.69
N VAL A 772 19.64 18.02 19.04
CA VAL A 772 18.43 17.85 19.85
C VAL A 772 18.56 16.67 20.80
N THR A 773 18.08 16.82 22.04
CA THR A 773 17.85 15.67 22.93
C THR A 773 16.43 15.18 22.73
N LYS A 774 16.26 13.89 22.44
CA LYS A 774 14.97 13.25 22.17
C LYS A 774 14.58 12.35 23.33
N VAL A 775 13.34 12.47 23.81
CA VAL A 775 12.75 11.56 24.80
C VAL A 775 11.54 10.88 24.17
N ALA A 776 11.63 9.58 23.88
CA ALA A 776 10.49 8.77 23.47
C ALA A 776 9.77 8.23 24.72
N VAL A 777 8.44 8.21 24.73
CA VAL A 777 7.63 7.77 25.87
C VAL A 777 6.43 6.95 25.42
N GLU A 778 6.31 5.75 25.97
CA GLU A 778 5.17 4.84 25.83
C GLU A 778 4.13 5.11 26.95
N PRO A 779 2.82 4.91 26.67
CA PRO A 779 1.77 5.15 27.65
C PRO A 779 1.75 4.08 28.76
N VAL A 780 1.67 4.51 30.01
CA VAL A 780 1.54 3.66 31.20
C VAL A 780 0.51 4.26 32.15
N TRP A 781 -0.71 3.73 32.13
CA TRP A 781 -1.86 4.31 32.81
C TRP A 781 -2.04 3.74 34.21
N TYR A 782 -1.98 4.61 35.22
CA TYR A 782 -2.50 4.36 36.55
C TYR A 782 -4.02 4.60 36.54
N LEU A 783 -4.78 3.52 36.40
CA LEU A 783 -6.22 3.57 36.12
C LEU A 783 -7.05 4.40 37.12
N PRO A 784 -6.78 4.40 38.44
CA PRO A 784 -7.51 5.28 39.37
C PRO A 784 -7.30 6.78 39.07
N GLY A 785 -6.06 7.19 38.80
CA GLY A 785 -5.74 8.59 38.48
C GLY A 785 -6.22 9.01 37.09
N VAL A 786 -6.24 8.09 36.11
CA VAL A 786 -6.88 8.33 34.82
C VAL A 786 -8.40 8.51 34.97
N ALA A 787 -9.06 7.67 35.75
CA ALA A 787 -10.50 7.77 36.01
C ALA A 787 -10.87 9.10 36.69
N GLU A 788 -10.11 9.49 37.72
CA GLU A 788 -10.25 10.77 38.41
C GLU A 788 -10.16 11.97 37.44
N ARG A 789 -9.19 11.96 36.52
CA ARG A 789 -9.03 13.05 35.51
C ARG A 789 -10.14 13.12 34.47
N PHE A 790 -10.87 12.03 34.24
CA PHE A 790 -12.05 12.04 33.36
C PHE A 790 -13.37 12.19 34.13
N GLY A 791 -13.32 12.37 35.47
CA GLY A 791 -14.52 12.53 36.30
C GLY A 791 -15.41 11.28 36.35
N VAL A 792 -14.84 10.10 36.12
CA VAL A 792 -15.55 8.80 36.12
C VAL A 792 -15.00 7.89 37.22
N ASP A 793 -15.77 6.90 37.63
CA ASP A 793 -15.25 5.85 38.52
C ASP A 793 -14.36 4.85 37.76
N GLU A 794 -13.42 4.23 38.48
CA GLU A 794 -12.46 3.27 37.92
C GLU A 794 -13.16 2.05 37.28
N GLY A 795 -14.31 1.63 37.84
CA GLY A 795 -15.08 0.48 37.36
C GLY A 795 -15.72 0.75 36.00
N THR A 796 -16.38 1.90 35.85
CA THR A 796 -16.92 2.37 34.57
C THR A 796 -15.82 2.54 33.54
N LEU A 797 -14.70 3.19 33.87
CA LEU A 797 -13.56 3.34 32.94
C LEU A 797 -13.07 1.98 32.44
N ARG A 798 -12.82 1.03 33.35
CA ARG A 798 -12.39 -0.35 33.00
C ARG A 798 -13.42 -1.06 32.12
N ARG A 799 -14.70 -0.95 32.45
CA ARG A 799 -15.79 -1.59 31.73
C ARG A 799 -15.91 -1.05 30.31
N THR A 800 -15.96 0.27 30.14
CA THR A 800 -16.03 0.92 28.83
C THR A 800 -14.79 0.59 28.00
N LEU A 801 -13.59 0.58 28.58
CA LEU A 801 -12.38 0.15 27.88
C LEU A 801 -12.48 -1.31 27.39
N PHE A 802 -13.00 -2.23 28.20
CA PHE A 802 -13.14 -3.64 27.82
C PHE A 802 -14.20 -3.83 26.72
N GLU A 803 -15.40 -3.28 26.90
CA GLU A 803 -16.52 -3.42 25.96
C GLU A 803 -16.19 -2.77 24.60
N HIS A 804 -15.62 -1.57 24.58
CA HIS A 804 -15.32 -0.85 23.33
C HIS A 804 -13.98 -1.23 22.67
N THR A 805 -13.14 -2.06 23.30
CA THR A 805 -11.98 -2.68 22.63
C THR A 805 -12.26 -4.13 22.21
N GLY A 806 -13.54 -4.51 22.07
CA GLY A 806 -13.96 -5.82 21.57
C GLY A 806 -13.67 -6.97 22.54
N GLY A 807 -13.67 -6.70 23.85
CA GLY A 807 -13.31 -7.67 24.89
C GLY A 807 -11.80 -7.88 25.04
N SER A 808 -10.97 -6.97 24.53
CA SER A 808 -9.52 -7.02 24.75
C SER A 808 -9.17 -6.80 26.22
N TYR A 809 -8.17 -7.54 26.71
CA TYR A 809 -7.70 -7.52 28.10
C TYR A 809 -8.80 -7.81 29.14
N PRO A 810 -9.25 -9.07 29.28
CA PRO A 810 -10.23 -9.49 30.30
C PRO A 810 -9.80 -9.14 31.75
N GLU A 811 -8.52 -8.90 31.99
CA GLU A 811 -7.99 -8.35 33.25
C GLU A 811 -8.62 -7.00 33.64
N LEU A 812 -9.13 -6.21 32.70
CA LEU A 812 -9.82 -4.94 32.99
C LEU A 812 -10.97 -5.17 33.99
N ILE A 813 -11.73 -6.26 33.79
CA ILE A 813 -12.86 -6.68 34.63
C ILE A 813 -12.41 -7.65 35.74
N THR A 814 -11.57 -8.64 35.39
CA THR A 814 -11.27 -9.80 36.26
C THR A 814 -10.11 -9.59 37.24
N ARG A 815 -9.31 -8.53 37.07
CA ARG A 815 -8.19 -8.16 37.94
C ARG A 815 -8.28 -6.68 38.38
N PRO A 816 -9.27 -6.32 39.23
CA PRO A 816 -9.41 -4.95 39.75
C PRO A 816 -8.26 -4.53 40.67
N ASP A 817 -7.43 -5.48 41.12
CA ASP A 817 -6.18 -5.28 41.85
C ASP A 817 -5.03 -4.79 40.97
N LEU A 818 -5.02 -5.10 39.66
CA LEU A 818 -4.03 -4.59 38.72
C LEU A 818 -4.36 -3.13 38.35
N LYS A 819 -3.75 -2.16 39.04
CA LYS A 819 -4.00 -0.72 38.83
C LYS A 819 -3.26 -0.10 37.64
N ILE A 820 -2.29 -0.81 37.05
CA ILE A 820 -1.45 -0.31 35.96
C ILE A 820 -1.82 -0.99 34.63
N PHE A 821 -2.13 -0.20 33.61
CA PHE A 821 -2.46 -0.65 32.25
C PHE A 821 -1.55 0.01 31.22
N LEU A 822 -0.94 -0.79 30.33
CA LEU A 822 -0.16 -0.30 29.19
C LEU A 822 -0.99 -0.48 27.93
N PRO A 823 -1.80 0.52 27.53
CA PRO A 823 -2.59 0.43 26.30
C PRO A 823 -1.66 0.38 25.08
N PRO A 824 -1.91 -0.50 24.09
CA PRO A 824 -1.09 -0.61 22.87
C PRO A 824 -1.41 0.51 21.86
N ILE A 825 -1.31 1.77 22.30
CA ILE A 825 -1.61 2.98 21.52
C ILE A 825 -0.35 3.81 21.28
N GLY A 826 -0.44 4.81 20.40
CA GLY A 826 0.66 5.75 20.15
C GLY A 826 1.11 6.51 21.40
N GLY A 827 2.42 6.57 21.61
CA GLY A 827 3.07 7.34 22.68
C GLY A 827 3.34 8.80 22.31
N LEU A 828 4.43 9.36 22.82
CA LEU A 828 4.89 10.71 22.47
C LEU A 828 6.41 10.77 22.26
N THR A 829 6.88 11.87 21.68
CA THR A 829 8.30 12.19 21.57
C THR A 829 8.55 13.66 21.93
N VAL A 830 9.38 13.91 22.95
CA VAL A 830 9.88 15.24 23.29
C VAL A 830 11.15 15.51 22.49
N TYR A 831 11.26 16.72 21.97
CA TYR A 831 12.45 17.28 21.32
C TYR A 831 12.89 18.50 22.12
N ILE A 832 14.08 18.44 22.71
CA ILE A 832 14.66 19.50 23.55
C ILE A 832 15.83 20.14 22.80
N PHE A 833 15.71 21.44 22.57
CA PHE A 833 16.69 22.30 21.91
C PHE A 833 17.49 23.05 22.98
N GLY A 834 18.82 22.98 22.87
CA GLY A 834 19.73 23.42 23.93
C GLY A 834 19.92 22.38 25.06
N PRO A 835 20.58 22.77 26.17
CA PRO A 835 20.91 21.86 27.28
C PRO A 835 19.66 21.36 28.03
N PRO A 836 19.43 20.03 28.13
CA PRO A 836 18.25 19.47 28.82
C PRO A 836 18.12 19.84 30.29
N GLU A 837 19.25 20.13 30.95
CA GLU A 837 19.34 20.54 32.36
C GLU A 837 18.54 21.83 32.63
N ARG A 838 18.36 22.69 31.60
CA ARG A 838 17.65 23.98 31.71
C ARG A 838 16.14 23.86 31.65
N VAL A 839 15.58 22.73 31.22
CA VAL A 839 14.11 22.59 30.99
C VAL A 839 13.32 22.77 32.28
N SER A 840 13.87 22.36 33.43
CA SER A 840 13.26 22.48 34.76
C SER A 840 13.62 23.77 35.51
N ASP A 841 14.47 24.65 34.96
CA ASP A 841 14.92 25.86 35.64
C ASP A 841 13.94 27.03 35.42
N GLU A 842 13.24 27.43 36.48
CA GLU A 842 12.27 28.53 36.47
C GLU A 842 12.89 29.90 36.12
N ASN A 843 14.22 30.06 36.27
CA ASN A 843 14.94 31.28 35.93
C ASN A 843 15.29 31.38 34.44
N VAL A 844 15.26 30.26 33.72
CA VAL A 844 15.48 30.20 32.27
C VAL A 844 14.16 30.49 31.55
N LYS A 845 14.25 31.08 30.35
CA LYS A 845 13.08 31.24 29.47
C LYS A 845 12.79 29.93 28.73
N LEU A 846 11.53 29.48 28.79
CA LEU A 846 11.05 28.29 28.11
C LEU A 846 10.06 28.63 26.98
N ALA A 847 10.43 28.29 25.74
CA ALA A 847 9.51 28.24 24.61
C ALA A 847 8.99 26.80 24.43
N LEU A 848 7.67 26.62 24.53
CA LEU A 848 7.01 25.32 24.46
C LEU A 848 6.03 25.24 23.28
N ARG A 849 6.21 24.22 22.44
CA ARG A 849 5.23 23.77 21.46
C ARG A 849 4.69 22.40 21.87
N ILE A 850 3.37 22.27 22.02
CA ILE A 850 2.72 20.95 22.09
C ILE A 850 1.95 20.69 20.80
N HIS A 851 2.38 19.66 20.09
CA HIS A 851 1.89 19.28 18.78
C HIS A 851 1.16 17.92 18.84
N ASP A 852 -0.01 17.85 18.22
CA ASP A 852 -0.70 16.58 17.97
C ASP A 852 -0.32 16.13 16.55
N GLU A 853 0.13 14.89 16.39
CA GLU A 853 0.56 14.33 15.10
C GLU A 853 -0.51 14.41 14.00
N CYS A 854 -0.03 14.70 12.79
CA CYS A 854 -0.82 14.80 11.59
C CYS A 854 -0.02 14.29 10.37
N ASN A 855 0.20 12.98 10.28
CA ASN A 855 0.96 12.29 9.21
C ASN A 855 0.90 12.95 7.83
N GLY A 856 -0.30 13.14 7.26
CA GLY A 856 -0.46 13.77 5.93
C GLY A 856 0.08 15.20 5.79
N SER A 857 0.12 16.00 6.86
CA SER A 857 0.67 17.36 6.84
C SER A 857 2.12 17.36 7.32
N ASP A 858 2.41 16.67 8.43
CA ASP A 858 3.74 16.71 9.06
C ASP A 858 4.81 15.98 8.23
N VAL A 859 4.45 14.95 7.47
CA VAL A 859 5.38 14.21 6.61
C VAL A 859 5.37 14.72 5.17
N PHE A 860 4.19 15.00 4.60
CA PHE A 860 4.00 15.28 3.17
C PHE A 860 3.59 16.73 2.85
N GLN A 861 3.65 17.64 3.83
CA GLN A 861 3.32 19.07 3.68
C GLN A 861 1.94 19.37 3.07
N SER A 862 0.94 18.50 3.24
CA SER A 862 -0.43 18.82 2.77
C SER A 862 -0.98 20.11 3.39
N ASP A 863 -1.56 20.92 2.50
CA ASP A 863 -2.16 22.23 2.71
C ASP A 863 -3.58 22.20 3.35
N ILE A 864 -4.09 20.99 3.58
CA ILE A 864 -5.42 20.68 4.13
C ILE A 864 -5.56 21.11 5.60
N CYS A 865 -4.46 21.36 6.32
CA CYS A 865 -4.50 21.85 7.69
C CYS A 865 -3.24 22.63 8.11
N THR A 866 -3.38 23.41 9.19
CA THR A 866 -2.29 24.24 9.77
C THR A 866 -1.25 23.47 10.60
N CYS A 867 -1.23 22.14 10.59
CA CYS A 867 -0.35 21.35 11.46
C CYS A 867 1.14 21.60 11.17
N ARG A 868 1.58 21.36 9.92
CA ARG A 868 2.99 21.50 9.51
C ARG A 868 3.53 22.94 9.64
N PRO A 869 2.87 24.00 9.14
CA PRO A 869 3.37 25.38 9.31
C PRO A 869 3.56 25.76 10.78
N TYR A 870 2.65 25.30 11.64
CA TYR A 870 2.68 25.59 13.07
C TYR A 870 3.68 24.70 13.84
N LEU A 871 4.00 23.51 13.34
CA LEU A 871 5.12 22.69 13.81
C LEU A 871 6.46 23.35 13.45
N ALA A 872 6.62 23.81 12.20
CA ALA A 872 7.80 24.52 11.72
C ALA A 872 8.05 25.81 12.50
N PHE A 873 7.01 26.64 12.69
CA PHE A 873 7.04 27.80 13.58
C PHE A 873 7.44 27.41 15.01
N GLY A 874 6.83 26.35 15.55
CA GLY A 874 7.12 25.81 16.88
C GLY A 874 8.59 25.44 17.09
N ILE A 875 9.17 24.72 16.13
CA ILE A 875 10.59 24.31 16.15
C ILE A 875 11.50 25.54 16.01
N ARG A 876 11.21 26.46 15.09
CA ARG A 876 12.03 27.66 14.86
C ARG A 876 12.11 28.55 16.11
N GLU A 877 10.99 28.82 16.77
CA GLU A 877 10.96 29.61 17.99
C GLU A 877 11.61 28.89 19.18
N ALA A 878 11.44 27.56 19.28
CA ALA A 878 12.15 26.76 20.29
C ALA A 878 13.68 26.82 20.12
N ILE A 879 14.18 26.76 18.88
CA ILE A 879 15.62 26.91 18.60
C ILE A 879 16.08 28.33 18.95
N ARG A 880 15.36 29.38 18.52
CA ARG A 880 15.69 30.79 18.84
C ARG A 880 15.77 31.06 20.34
N GLU A 881 14.84 30.52 21.12
CA GLU A 881 14.85 30.67 22.58
C GLU A 881 16.09 29.98 23.18
N ALA A 882 16.41 28.76 22.74
CA ALA A 882 17.58 28.02 23.18
C ALA A 882 18.92 28.71 22.80
N GLN A 883 19.01 29.27 21.59
CA GLN A 883 20.14 30.10 21.13
C GLN A 883 20.30 31.37 21.97
N SER A 884 19.20 31.97 22.42
CA SER A 884 19.15 33.14 23.30
C SER A 884 19.54 32.84 24.76
N GLY A 885 20.05 31.64 25.05
CA GLY A 885 20.38 31.17 26.40
C GLY A 885 19.22 30.51 27.15
N GLY A 886 18.03 30.50 26.55
CA GLY A 886 16.82 29.86 27.07
C GLY A 886 16.82 28.33 26.94
N SER A 887 15.61 27.77 26.83
CA SER A 887 15.32 26.38 26.52
C SER A 887 14.16 26.29 25.54
N GLY A 888 14.28 25.42 24.53
CA GLY A 888 13.22 25.14 23.57
C GLY A 888 12.72 23.71 23.71
N VAL A 889 11.40 23.52 23.79
CA VAL A 889 10.79 22.19 23.88
C VAL A 889 9.65 22.05 22.87
N VAL A 890 9.70 21.00 22.06
CA VAL A 890 8.61 20.57 21.17
C VAL A 890 8.17 19.17 21.60
N ILE A 891 6.92 19.02 22.03
CA ILE A 891 6.33 17.72 22.39
C ILE A 891 5.40 17.28 21.27
N TYR A 892 5.71 16.12 20.70
CA TYR A 892 5.01 15.54 19.57
C TYR A 892 4.23 14.31 20.03
N PHE A 893 2.92 14.46 20.20
CA PHE A 893 2.03 13.38 20.63
C PHE A 893 1.61 12.54 19.42
N ARG A 894 1.98 11.26 19.40
CA ARG A 894 1.60 10.34 18.32
C ARG A 894 0.17 9.85 18.54
N LYS A 895 -0.74 10.41 17.77
CA LYS A 895 -2.15 10.03 17.72
C LYS A 895 -2.51 9.98 16.25
N GLU A 896 -3.00 8.83 15.79
CA GLU A 896 -3.14 8.46 14.37
C GLU A 896 -4.19 9.28 13.58
N GLY A 897 -4.44 10.55 13.95
CA GLY A 897 -5.21 11.51 13.16
C GLY A 897 -6.02 12.53 13.98
N ARG A 898 -5.40 13.24 14.94
CA ARG A 898 -6.09 13.68 16.19
C ARG A 898 -6.49 12.40 16.95
N ALA A 899 -7.44 12.43 17.89
CA ALA A 899 -7.91 11.18 18.52
C ALA A 899 -8.96 10.42 17.66
N LEU A 900 -8.93 10.65 16.34
CA LEU A 900 -9.68 9.96 15.30
C LEU A 900 -8.68 9.13 14.48
N GLY A 901 -9.05 7.93 14.04
CA GLY A 901 -8.23 7.19 13.07
C GLY A 901 -8.19 7.90 11.71
N GLU A 902 -7.12 7.70 10.93
CA GLU A 902 -6.91 8.37 9.63
C GLU A 902 -8.12 8.27 8.69
N VAL A 903 -8.78 7.10 8.65
CA VAL A 903 -10.00 6.88 7.85
C VAL A 903 -11.13 7.82 8.26
N ILE A 904 -11.43 7.93 9.57
CA ILE A 904 -12.48 8.82 10.09
C ILE A 904 -12.14 10.28 9.78
N LYS A 905 -10.88 10.67 9.94
CA LYS A 905 -10.38 12.01 9.59
C LYS A 905 -10.59 12.33 8.10
N TYR A 906 -10.32 11.38 7.20
CA TYR A 906 -10.56 11.55 5.77
C TYR A 906 -12.04 11.53 5.39
N LEU A 907 -12.89 10.74 6.07
CA LEU A 907 -14.34 10.82 5.92
C LEU A 907 -14.88 12.21 6.31
N VAL A 908 -14.36 12.81 7.40
CA VAL A 908 -14.69 14.19 7.79
C VAL A 908 -14.28 15.20 6.71
N TYR A 909 -13.09 15.08 6.11
CA TYR A 909 -12.69 15.95 4.99
C TYR A 909 -13.56 15.74 3.74
N ASN A 910 -13.89 14.50 3.39
CA ASN A 910 -14.74 14.20 2.23
C ASN A 910 -16.16 14.77 2.40
N ALA A 911 -16.74 14.67 3.60
CA ALA A 911 -18.04 15.24 3.92
C ALA A 911 -18.03 16.78 3.97
N ARG A 912 -16.90 17.40 4.37
CA ARG A 912 -16.70 18.86 4.25
C ARG A 912 -16.69 19.30 2.78
N LYS A 913 -15.90 18.65 1.93
CA LYS A 913 -15.82 18.98 0.49
C LYS A 913 -17.16 18.81 -0.24
N ARG A 914 -17.91 17.73 0.04
CA ARG A 914 -19.24 17.48 -0.57
C ARG A 914 -20.36 18.39 -0.05
N GLY A 915 -20.20 18.96 1.14
CA GLY A 915 -21.28 19.64 1.87
C GLY A 915 -21.12 21.15 2.02
N GLY A 916 -20.20 21.75 1.25
CA GLY A 916 -19.69 23.11 1.42
C GLY A 916 -18.74 23.22 2.62
N ASP A 917 -17.49 23.61 2.36
CA ASP A 917 -16.49 23.80 3.42
C ASP A 917 -16.54 25.23 3.97
N THR A 918 -17.39 25.45 4.97
CA THR A 918 -17.57 26.73 5.67
C THR A 918 -17.26 26.59 7.16
N ALA A 919 -16.77 27.68 7.77
CA ALA A 919 -16.25 27.65 9.13
C ALA A 919 -17.31 27.29 10.20
N ASP A 920 -18.57 27.68 9.98
CA ASP A 920 -19.73 27.36 10.82
C ASP A 920 -20.04 25.86 10.92
N LYS A 921 -19.77 25.09 9.84
CA LYS A 921 -20.10 23.64 9.77
C LYS A 921 -18.98 22.73 10.27
N TYR A 922 -17.79 23.27 10.55
CA TYR A 922 -16.56 22.52 10.84
C TYR A 922 -16.73 21.46 11.94
N PHE A 923 -17.29 21.85 13.09
CA PHE A 923 -17.47 20.94 14.23
C PHE A 923 -18.63 19.96 14.02
N THR A 924 -19.75 20.40 13.44
CA THR A 924 -20.91 19.56 13.14
C THR A 924 -20.57 18.43 12.16
N ARG A 925 -19.73 18.70 11.14
CA ARG A 925 -19.25 17.66 10.22
C ARG A 925 -18.36 16.62 10.92
N THR A 926 -17.60 17.04 11.94
CA THR A 926 -16.79 16.12 12.76
C THR A 926 -17.69 15.26 13.64
N GLU A 927 -18.62 15.89 14.36
CA GLU A 927 -19.59 15.24 15.26
C GLU A 927 -20.45 14.18 14.53
N ASN A 928 -20.96 14.49 13.33
CA ASN A 928 -21.79 13.57 12.55
C ASN A 928 -21.07 12.28 12.09
N ILE A 929 -19.74 12.26 12.09
CA ILE A 929 -18.93 11.14 11.52
C ILE A 929 -18.10 10.44 12.59
N ALA A 930 -17.59 11.21 13.56
CA ALA A 930 -16.84 10.69 14.70
C ALA A 930 -17.72 10.36 15.92
N GLY A 931 -18.99 10.77 15.92
CA GLY A 931 -19.89 10.65 17.08
C GLY A 931 -19.63 11.68 18.19
N VAL A 932 -18.54 12.46 18.11
CA VAL A 932 -18.21 13.54 19.05
C VAL A 932 -17.50 14.69 18.35
N ARG A 933 -17.57 15.89 18.96
CA ARG A 933 -16.89 17.11 18.45
C ARG A 933 -15.36 17.05 18.57
N ASP A 934 -14.86 16.38 19.61
CA ASP A 934 -13.43 16.27 19.89
C ASP A 934 -13.13 15.04 20.78
N MET A 935 -12.27 14.14 20.33
CA MET A 935 -11.82 12.97 21.10
C MET A 935 -10.51 13.23 21.88
N ARG A 936 -9.93 14.44 21.82
CA ARG A 936 -8.57 14.69 22.34
C ARG A 936 -8.51 14.62 23.87
N PHE A 937 -7.87 13.55 24.36
CA PHE A 937 -7.43 13.38 25.77
C PHE A 937 -6.35 14.41 26.20
N GLN A 938 -6.70 15.70 26.27
CA GLN A 938 -5.76 16.76 26.70
C GLN A 938 -5.52 16.74 28.23
N ALA A 939 -6.44 16.17 29.02
CA ALA A 939 -6.27 16.01 30.47
C ALA A 939 -5.05 15.16 30.87
N LEU A 940 -4.51 14.33 29.98
CA LEU A 940 -3.29 13.53 30.20
C LEU A 940 -2.00 14.23 29.72
N MET A 941 -2.14 15.29 28.92
CA MET A 941 -1.03 16.02 28.30
C MET A 941 0.00 16.63 29.29
N PRO A 942 -0.39 17.13 30.50
CA PRO A 942 0.57 17.75 31.41
C PRO A 942 1.61 16.79 32.04
N ASP A 943 1.39 15.47 32.00
CA ASP A 943 2.24 14.49 32.69
C ASP A 943 3.71 14.58 32.29
N ILE A 944 3.98 14.75 30.99
CA ILE A 944 5.34 14.90 30.49
C ILE A 944 5.97 16.24 30.90
N LEU A 945 5.17 17.30 31.09
CA LEU A 945 5.67 18.59 31.57
C LEU A 945 6.06 18.49 33.04
N HIS A 946 5.23 17.84 33.86
CA HIS A 946 5.54 17.52 35.25
C HIS A 946 6.75 16.57 35.37
N TRP A 947 6.86 15.57 34.49
CA TRP A 947 8.03 14.69 34.45
C TRP A 947 9.32 15.45 34.12
N LEU A 948 9.27 16.39 33.18
CA LEU A 948 10.37 17.30 32.83
C LEU A 948 10.66 18.37 33.90
N GLY A 949 9.88 18.45 34.98
CA GLY A 949 10.05 19.45 36.04
C GLY A 949 9.56 20.86 35.68
N ILE A 950 8.81 21.02 34.58
CA ILE A 950 8.33 22.32 34.10
C ILE A 950 7.23 22.83 35.04
N LYS A 951 7.43 24.04 35.58
CA LYS A 951 6.45 24.76 36.43
C LYS A 951 5.99 26.10 35.82
N LYS A 952 6.74 26.62 34.87
CA LYS A 952 6.53 27.90 34.18
C LYS A 952 6.90 27.74 32.71
N ILE A 953 6.05 28.22 31.82
CA ILE A 953 6.27 28.34 30.39
C ILE A 953 6.21 29.83 30.06
N ASP A 954 7.31 30.40 29.61
CA ASP A 954 7.34 31.82 29.23
C ASP A 954 6.56 32.04 27.94
N ARG A 955 6.76 31.18 26.93
CA ARG A 955 6.17 31.32 25.59
C ARG A 955 5.51 30.01 25.13
N MET A 956 4.18 29.93 25.22
CA MET A 956 3.41 28.79 24.69
C MET A 956 3.00 29.04 23.24
N LEU A 957 3.52 28.22 22.32
CA LEU A 957 3.29 28.33 20.88
C LEU A 957 1.99 27.57 20.49
N SER A 958 0.84 28.07 20.99
CA SER A 958 -0.48 27.45 20.79
C SER A 958 -1.66 28.40 20.98
N MET A 959 -2.63 28.32 20.06
CA MET A 959 -3.94 28.98 20.15
C MET A 959 -4.98 28.14 20.90
N SER A 960 -4.71 26.87 21.22
CA SER A 960 -5.71 25.94 21.75
C SER A 960 -5.96 26.13 23.25
N ASN A 961 -7.17 26.57 23.60
CA ASN A 961 -7.58 26.71 25.00
C ASN A 961 -7.52 25.37 25.74
N MET A 962 -8.09 24.28 25.20
CA MET A 962 -8.00 22.95 25.82
C MET A 962 -6.57 22.48 26.16
N LYS A 963 -5.54 22.97 25.45
CA LYS A 963 -4.14 22.71 25.82
C LYS A 963 -3.65 23.66 26.92
N HIS A 964 -3.94 24.96 26.78
CA HIS A 964 -3.62 25.97 27.78
C HIS A 964 -4.26 25.63 29.15
N ASP A 965 -5.57 25.38 29.16
CA ASP A 965 -6.38 25.19 30.35
C ASP A 965 -5.91 23.93 31.10
N ALA A 966 -5.75 22.80 30.40
CA ALA A 966 -5.19 21.57 30.99
C ALA A 966 -3.80 21.77 31.63
N ILE A 967 -2.95 22.64 31.07
CA ILE A 967 -1.63 22.95 31.66
C ILE A 967 -1.78 23.84 32.90
N VAL A 968 -2.60 24.88 32.82
CA VAL A 968 -2.81 25.84 33.93
C VAL A 968 -3.53 25.17 35.11
N GLU A 969 -4.54 24.37 34.84
CA GLU A 969 -5.28 23.55 35.84
C GLU A 969 -4.36 22.50 36.50
N SER A 970 -3.37 21.96 35.76
CA SER A 970 -2.33 21.10 36.34
C SER A 970 -1.35 21.84 37.27
N GLY A 971 -1.40 23.18 37.30
CA GLY A 971 -0.59 24.04 38.16
C GLY A 971 0.67 24.61 37.51
N ILE A 972 0.81 24.51 36.19
CA ILE A 972 1.95 25.07 35.44
C ILE A 972 1.55 26.46 34.92
N LYS A 973 2.35 27.48 35.24
CA LYS A 973 2.07 28.87 34.81
C LYS A 973 2.45 29.06 33.33
N ILE A 974 1.61 29.78 32.59
CA ILE A 974 1.91 30.22 31.22
C ILE A 974 1.93 31.76 31.23
N LEU A 975 3.02 32.38 30.76
CA LEU A 975 3.14 33.84 30.75
C LEU A 975 2.62 34.45 29.44
N GLU A 976 3.07 33.94 28.30
CA GLU A 976 2.68 34.41 26.96
C GLU A 976 2.10 33.25 26.13
N ARG A 977 1.01 33.52 25.42
CA ARG A 977 0.47 32.63 24.37
C ARG A 977 0.73 33.26 23.01
N ILE A 978 1.41 32.53 22.14
CA ILE A 978 1.85 33.03 20.84
C ILE A 978 1.08 32.26 19.75
N PRO A 979 0.27 32.95 18.91
CA PRO A 979 -0.40 32.34 17.77
C PRO A 979 0.60 32.01 16.66
N ILE A 980 0.16 31.26 15.64
CA ILE A 980 0.92 31.19 14.38
C ILE A 980 0.80 32.55 13.67
N PRO A 981 1.88 33.10 13.08
CA PRO A 981 1.78 34.32 12.29
C PRO A 981 0.87 34.16 11.07
N ASP A 982 0.08 35.19 10.74
CA ASP A 982 -0.92 35.15 9.66
C ASP A 982 -0.30 34.84 8.28
N GLU A 983 0.93 35.28 8.04
CA GLU A 983 1.70 35.00 6.82
C GLU A 983 2.14 33.53 6.70
N MET A 984 2.10 32.77 7.79
CA MET A 984 2.38 31.33 7.82
C MET A 984 1.11 30.47 7.77
N ILE A 985 -0.09 31.07 7.67
CA ILE A 985 -1.37 30.34 7.54
C ILE A 985 -1.71 30.17 6.05
N PRO A 986 -1.72 28.92 5.50
CA PRO A 986 -2.14 28.68 4.12
C PRO A 986 -3.58 29.15 3.89
N THR A 987 -3.86 29.72 2.72
CA THR A 987 -5.17 30.27 2.35
C THR A 987 -6.31 29.27 2.54
N ASP A 988 -6.14 28.02 2.11
CA ASP A 988 -7.16 26.97 2.27
C ASP A 988 -7.38 26.53 3.72
N SER A 989 -6.36 26.68 4.57
CA SER A 989 -6.42 26.34 5.98
C SER A 989 -7.06 27.43 6.86
N ARG A 990 -7.43 28.59 6.28
CA ARG A 990 -8.09 29.69 7.01
C ARG A 990 -9.44 29.28 7.60
N VAL A 991 -10.24 28.50 6.86
CA VAL A 991 -11.52 27.93 7.36
C VAL A 991 -11.33 27.19 8.69
N GLU A 992 -10.25 26.41 8.82
CA GLU A 992 -9.95 25.67 10.05
C GLU A 992 -9.52 26.60 11.20
N ILE A 993 -8.84 27.71 10.91
CA ILE A 993 -8.41 28.69 11.91
C ILE A 993 -9.60 29.55 12.37
N ASP A 994 -10.37 30.11 11.44
CA ASP A 994 -11.48 31.01 11.75
C ASP A 994 -12.61 30.26 12.49
N ALA A 995 -12.89 29.01 12.12
CA ALA A 995 -13.78 28.12 12.86
C ALA A 995 -13.30 27.89 14.31
N LYS A 996 -11.99 27.70 14.51
CA LYS A 996 -11.40 27.52 15.84
C LYS A 996 -11.46 28.79 16.67
N ILE A 997 -11.16 29.96 16.08
CA ILE A 997 -11.25 31.26 16.74
C ILE A 997 -12.69 31.51 17.23
N ASN A 998 -13.70 31.26 16.38
CA ASN A 998 -15.09 31.37 16.79
C ASN A 998 -15.50 30.35 17.87
N ALA A 999 -14.94 29.14 17.84
CA ALA A 999 -15.05 28.16 18.92
C ALA A 999 -14.20 28.52 20.16
N GLY A 1000 -13.74 29.77 20.28
CA GLY A 1000 -13.09 30.35 21.45
C GLY A 1000 -11.57 30.30 21.47
N TYR A 1001 -10.89 29.79 20.43
CA TYR A 1001 -9.42 29.71 20.42
C TYR A 1001 -8.79 31.10 20.48
N PHE A 1002 -7.71 31.22 21.27
CA PHE A 1002 -7.00 32.47 21.47
C PHE A 1002 -6.43 33.02 20.15
N THR A 1003 -6.68 34.30 19.89
CA THR A 1003 -6.08 35.08 18.81
C THR A 1003 -5.70 36.47 19.33
N THR A 1004 -4.71 37.09 18.70
CA THR A 1004 -4.36 38.51 18.91
C THR A 1004 -5.02 39.42 17.85
N GLY A 1005 -5.76 38.84 16.90
CA GLY A 1005 -6.43 39.52 15.81
C GLY A 1005 -7.89 39.91 16.12
N ARG A 1006 -8.63 40.26 15.06
CA ARG A 1006 -10.04 40.68 15.13
C ARG A 1006 -10.96 39.51 15.49
N ASN A 1007 -11.93 39.75 16.38
CA ASN A 1007 -13.02 38.81 16.63
C ASN A 1007 -13.87 38.63 15.36
N VAL A 1008 -14.00 37.38 14.91
CA VAL A 1008 -14.71 36.98 13.68
C VAL A 1008 -16.22 36.92 13.98
N THR A 1009 -17.06 37.57 13.17
CA THR A 1009 -18.52 37.53 13.35
C THR A 1009 -19.16 36.32 12.66
N ALA A 1010 -20.44 36.04 12.97
CA ALA A 1010 -21.19 34.97 12.29
C ALA A 1010 -21.30 35.18 10.77
N GLU A 1011 -21.37 36.43 10.32
CA GLU A 1011 -21.38 36.79 8.89
C GLU A 1011 -20.01 36.56 8.25
N ASP A 1012 -18.92 36.94 8.93
CA ASP A 1012 -17.55 36.67 8.48
C ASP A 1012 -17.29 35.16 8.31
N LEU A 1013 -17.76 34.31 9.24
CA LEU A 1013 -17.58 32.85 9.20
C LEU A 1013 -18.31 32.18 8.02
N ALA A 1014 -19.47 32.72 7.62
CA ALA A 1014 -20.21 32.25 6.45
C ALA A 1014 -19.56 32.72 5.13
N ALA A 1015 -18.81 33.82 5.16
CA ALA A 1015 -18.02 34.32 4.04
C ALA A 1015 -16.70 33.54 3.85
N VAL A 1016 -16.10 33.02 4.92
CA VAL A 1016 -14.90 32.18 4.86
C VAL A 1016 -15.24 30.80 4.28
N ARG A 1017 -14.83 30.58 3.03
CA ARG A 1017 -15.05 29.35 2.26
C ARG A 1017 -13.72 28.68 1.91
N GLY A 1018 -13.67 27.36 2.11
CA GLY A 1018 -12.53 26.52 1.72
C GLY A 1018 -12.58 26.11 0.26
N ARG A 1019 -11.70 25.17 -0.12
CA ARG A 1019 -11.75 24.56 -1.45
C ARG A 1019 -13.04 23.73 -1.59
N GLY A 1020 -13.87 24.12 -2.57
CA GLY A 1020 -14.96 23.30 -3.08
C GLY A 1020 -14.45 22.04 -3.78
N TRP A 1021 -15.37 21.15 -4.14
CA TRP A 1021 -15.06 19.89 -4.83
C TRP A 1021 -14.35 20.11 -6.18
N GLU A 1022 -14.79 21.13 -6.93
CA GLU A 1022 -14.48 21.37 -8.35
C GLU A 1022 -13.09 21.99 -8.63
N LYS A 1023 -12.42 22.56 -7.61
CA LYS A 1023 -11.24 23.43 -7.80
C LYS A 1023 -9.91 22.76 -8.20
N TRP A 1024 -9.92 21.48 -8.56
CA TRP A 1024 -8.79 20.85 -9.27
C TRP A 1024 -9.04 20.78 -10.78
N GLU A 1025 -10.30 20.59 -11.18
CA GLU A 1025 -10.75 20.63 -12.59
C GLU A 1025 -10.78 22.09 -13.12
N ASP A 1026 -11.03 23.08 -12.26
CA ASP A 1026 -11.10 24.51 -12.62
C ASP A 1026 -9.75 25.23 -12.84
N ILE A 1027 -8.60 24.54 -12.78
CA ILE A 1027 -7.29 25.15 -13.13
C ILE A 1027 -7.00 25.04 -14.64
N THR A 1028 -7.93 24.46 -15.41
CA THR A 1028 -7.94 24.50 -16.88
C THR A 1028 -9.04 25.39 -17.45
N HIS A 1029 -8.89 26.71 -17.31
CA HIS A 1029 -9.48 27.71 -18.22
C HIS A 1029 -8.61 28.97 -18.36
#